data_AF-A0A3M7KS29-F1
#
_entry.id   AF-A0A3M7KS29-F1
#
_cell.length_a   1.000
_cell.length_b   1.000
_cell.length_c   1.000
_cell.angle_alpha   90.00
_cell.angle_beta   90.00
_cell.angle_gamma   90.00
#
_symmetry.space_group_name_H-M   'P 1'
#
loop_
_entity.id
_entity.type
_entity.pdbx_description
1 polymer ?
#
loop_
_entity_poly.entity_id
_entity_poly.type
_entity_poly.pdbx_seq_one_letter_code
_entity_poly.pdbx_strand_id
1 'polypeptide(L)'
;MSNPCVADEFASGARRVELILSDVDGTLLDHSQTLTPGVKAAVEAASAAGVPLILATGKALGPWVGPVLEALPLPLPRIHMQGLHIVDPKEGVIFDRTLDEAIFHDTLAFCREHGITLTGYRPNNVYCEETNEHTDRLIFYGEPTPEAIGAWNEELGYSFNKLLVMSDHPSMLRLRPLLEARLTGRAALTSALPGMVEILPPGASKGAGVAWLLQRLGVDPGACMAMGDGENDVEMLRLVGLGVAMGNAVEAASAAADAHTAPNDEDGVARAIEKYFSRKSFTNLQALAAGDFGGSMSELAGGGPLSAFHAGGKKGSTTSMDSDSINRRSQSTDVFETQSRPLVHRRLIFVCNQLPLRVKGQGKGAWSFEWDEDALIAQAREGLPEDMEAVYVGCLPMEVDGADQDEVSQHLQTEFQCHPVFLGEELKNSYYRQFCKQQLWPLLHYLIPLNPTGVNRFDPDLWSAYVRANMVFANKLVEVLGSLEDDFVWIHDYHLLVLPSLLRKRFHRIKCGIFLHSPFPSSEIFRTFPRREEVMRAMLNADIIGFHTFDYARHFLSCCSRMLGLEHKTNRGAILIDYYGRDVCIKIMPTGIKPERLLAAFDWSDTLWRRGELCAQFEGKTVLMGIDDMDVFKGIELKLQAFEQVLIHHAEWRGRLVLVQVTSAARAPGKDVDELHSFVVALVRRINDRFRAPGYEPVVWVERPVPLYERMALLSVADCVVVTATRDGMNLLPYEYVVARQGAAAAVGGGGPGGVDAAGGDAAGGLAGGAAAPQATHSMLVVSEFVGCSPSLSGAIRVNPWSIEALRDAIYTAIRLPLEDRAARHEKHWKYSYLADFQRFTKDHARLQCFDLGFALNTFRMVALTSNFRKLPTDTLLKTYSRSGKRVFLLDHDGTLVPQGESSSRPGDAVLRVLQGLTANPANTVYVISGRARTELESFFSGVSRLGLAAEHGFYWRPPGSEAWSTQDPEARFDWRDIVLPILQVYKESTDGSYIEAKESALVWHYHDADPDFGSWQAKELLDHLEGVLSNEPIEVVPGQSIVEVKPQGVSKGRVVERVLHDALESGEAPDFVLCIGNDRSDEDMFSAMENMNFSPHIPTEVFACTVGQKPSKAPYYVNDPAEVQATLSKIVDVEAAAPADAASAH
;
A
#
# COMPACT_ATOMS: atom_id res chain seq x y z
N MET A 1 -36.84 -30.52 3.80
CA MET A 1 -36.42 -31.05 2.49
C MET A 1 -36.03 -29.85 1.66
N SER A 2 -34.74 -29.54 1.59
CA SER A 2 -34.20 -28.48 0.74
C SER A 2 -34.13 -28.99 -0.71
N ASN A 3 -34.53 -28.15 -1.67
CA ASN A 3 -34.24 -28.42 -3.07
C ASN A 3 -32.70 -28.40 -3.30
N PRO A 4 -32.20 -29.06 -4.35
CA PRO A 4 -30.85 -28.81 -4.86
C PRO A 4 -30.66 -27.30 -5.10
N CYS A 5 -29.46 -26.78 -4.85
CA CYS A 5 -29.22 -25.34 -4.95
C CYS A 5 -29.41 -24.89 -6.41
N VAL A 6 -30.19 -23.82 -6.64
CA VAL A 6 -30.49 -23.32 -8.00
C VAL A 6 -29.20 -22.95 -8.75
N ALA A 7 -28.20 -22.41 -8.03
CA ALA A 7 -26.88 -22.13 -8.58
C ALA A 7 -26.15 -23.37 -9.14
N ASP A 8 -26.39 -24.57 -8.60
CA ASP A 8 -25.80 -25.81 -9.11
C ASP A 8 -26.43 -26.24 -10.44
N GLU A 9 -27.72 -25.94 -10.66
CA GLU A 9 -28.40 -26.21 -11.94
C GLU A 9 -27.83 -25.33 -13.07
N PHE A 10 -27.45 -24.08 -12.78
CA PHE A 10 -26.75 -23.22 -13.74
C PHE A 10 -25.27 -23.63 -13.91
N ALA A 11 -24.54 -23.89 -12.82
CA ALA A 11 -23.12 -24.28 -12.87
C ALA A 11 -22.89 -25.63 -13.58
N SER A 12 -23.84 -26.57 -13.48
CA SER A 12 -23.83 -27.84 -14.23
C SER A 12 -24.28 -27.71 -15.69
N GLY A 13 -24.86 -26.56 -16.08
CA GLY A 13 -25.44 -26.33 -17.40
C GLY A 13 -26.80 -27.01 -17.63
N ALA A 14 -27.48 -27.46 -16.56
CA ALA A 14 -28.84 -27.99 -16.61
C ALA A 14 -29.87 -26.88 -16.89
N ARG A 15 -29.60 -25.66 -16.40
CA ARG A 15 -30.19 -24.41 -16.90
C ARG A 15 -29.12 -23.60 -17.63
N ARG A 16 -29.56 -22.68 -18.50
CA ARG A 16 -28.68 -21.75 -19.22
C ARG A 16 -29.07 -20.32 -18.89
N VAL A 17 -28.06 -19.47 -18.79
CA VAL A 17 -28.25 -18.02 -18.76
C VAL A 17 -28.46 -17.54 -20.19
N GLU A 18 -29.57 -16.84 -20.45
CA GLU A 18 -29.91 -16.24 -21.75
C GLU A 18 -29.68 -14.72 -21.78
N LEU A 19 -29.65 -14.08 -20.61
CA LEU A 19 -29.46 -12.63 -20.44
C LEU A 19 -28.73 -12.34 -19.13
N ILE A 20 -27.83 -11.36 -19.15
CA ILE A 20 -27.12 -10.89 -17.95
C ILE A 20 -27.60 -9.48 -17.60
N LEU A 21 -27.81 -9.25 -16.30
CA LEU A 21 -28.12 -7.97 -15.67
C LEU A 21 -27.00 -7.63 -14.70
N SER A 22 -26.54 -6.37 -14.68
CA SER A 22 -25.48 -5.93 -13.76
C SER A 22 -25.71 -4.52 -13.28
N ASP A 23 -25.50 -4.28 -11.99
CA ASP A 23 -25.17 -2.94 -11.52
C ASP A 23 -23.78 -2.50 -12.01
N VAL A 24 -23.48 -1.21 -11.88
CA VAL A 24 -22.25 -0.55 -12.34
C VAL A 24 -21.27 -0.29 -11.18
N ASP A 25 -21.74 0.17 -10.02
CA ASP A 25 -20.93 0.72 -8.93
C ASP A 25 -20.71 -0.30 -7.81
N GLY A 26 -19.48 -0.74 -7.60
CA GLY A 26 -19.24 -1.86 -6.67
C GLY A 26 -19.57 -3.23 -7.29
N THR A 27 -20.03 -3.25 -8.54
CA THR A 27 -20.29 -4.46 -9.31
C THR A 27 -19.45 -4.54 -10.59
N LEU A 28 -19.74 -3.72 -11.61
CA LEU A 28 -19.04 -3.76 -12.91
C LEU A 28 -17.71 -2.98 -12.92
N LEU A 29 -17.66 -1.87 -12.18
CA LEU A 29 -16.48 -1.01 -12.05
C LEU A 29 -15.73 -1.29 -10.74
N ASP A 30 -14.41 -1.17 -10.79
CA ASP A 30 -13.54 -1.28 -9.62
C ASP A 30 -13.68 -0.06 -8.67
N HIS A 31 -12.99 -0.09 -7.52
CA HIS A 31 -12.94 1.02 -6.56
C HIS A 31 -12.39 2.34 -7.14
N SER A 32 -11.78 2.31 -8.32
CA SER A 32 -11.28 3.49 -9.05
C SER A 32 -12.27 4.02 -10.09
N GLN A 33 -13.49 3.45 -10.15
CA GLN A 33 -14.54 3.74 -11.14
C GLN A 33 -14.11 3.39 -12.58
N THR A 34 -13.22 2.39 -12.72
CA THR A 34 -12.71 1.94 -14.02
C THR A 34 -13.25 0.54 -14.36
N LEU A 35 -13.55 0.31 -15.63
CA LEU A 35 -13.88 -1.02 -16.15
C LEU A 35 -12.59 -1.82 -16.37
N THR A 36 -12.44 -2.96 -15.69
CA THR A 36 -11.22 -3.76 -15.83
C THR A 36 -11.16 -4.50 -17.19
N PRO A 37 -9.95 -4.80 -17.70
CA PRO A 37 -9.80 -5.60 -18.92
C PRO A 37 -10.43 -7.00 -18.83
N GLY A 38 -10.42 -7.62 -17.64
CA GLY A 38 -11.02 -8.93 -17.40
C GLY A 38 -12.55 -8.91 -17.52
N VAL A 39 -13.20 -7.95 -16.85
CA VAL A 39 -14.66 -7.75 -16.95
C VAL A 39 -15.06 -7.42 -18.39
N LYS A 40 -14.31 -6.54 -19.08
CA LYS A 40 -14.55 -6.24 -20.50
C LYS A 40 -14.53 -7.51 -21.37
N ALA A 41 -13.46 -8.29 -21.29
CA ALA A 41 -13.30 -9.50 -22.10
C ALA A 41 -14.39 -10.54 -21.83
N ALA A 42 -14.81 -10.71 -20.56
CA ALA A 42 -15.88 -11.64 -20.20
C ALA A 42 -17.27 -11.20 -20.72
N VAL A 43 -17.58 -9.90 -20.69
CA VAL A 43 -18.83 -9.36 -21.24
C VAL A 43 -18.84 -9.45 -22.76
N GLU A 44 -17.72 -9.15 -23.43
CA GLU A 44 -17.57 -9.36 -24.88
C GLU A 44 -17.75 -10.84 -25.26
N ALA A 45 -17.18 -11.77 -24.48
CA ALA A 45 -17.35 -13.20 -24.66
C ALA A 45 -18.81 -13.66 -24.56
N ALA A 46 -19.52 -13.23 -23.52
CA ALA A 46 -20.92 -13.57 -23.29
C ALA A 46 -21.81 -13.02 -24.42
N SER A 47 -21.63 -11.74 -24.79
CA SER A 47 -22.39 -11.10 -25.86
C SER A 47 -22.13 -11.74 -27.22
N ALA A 48 -20.88 -12.10 -27.53
CA ALA A 48 -20.52 -12.79 -28.78
C ALA A 48 -21.15 -14.19 -28.89
N ALA A 49 -21.45 -14.82 -27.77
CA ALA A 49 -22.10 -16.12 -27.70
C ALA A 49 -23.64 -16.04 -27.52
N GLY A 50 -24.23 -14.85 -27.70
CA GLY A 50 -25.68 -14.64 -27.69
C GLY A 50 -26.30 -14.41 -26.31
N VAL A 51 -25.49 -14.14 -25.28
CA VAL A 51 -25.94 -13.79 -23.92
C VAL A 51 -25.55 -12.32 -23.65
N PRO A 52 -26.37 -11.34 -24.07
CA PRO A 52 -26.04 -9.93 -23.93
C PRO A 52 -26.13 -9.44 -22.47
N LEU A 53 -25.52 -8.29 -22.20
CA LEU A 53 -25.59 -7.58 -20.92
C LEU A 53 -26.56 -6.40 -20.99
N ILE A 54 -27.37 -6.24 -19.94
CA ILE A 54 -28.14 -5.03 -19.64
C ILE A 54 -27.55 -4.38 -18.37
N LEU A 55 -27.26 -3.08 -18.44
CA LEU A 55 -26.87 -2.30 -17.27
C LEU A 55 -28.10 -1.82 -16.51
N ALA A 56 -28.06 -1.93 -15.18
CA ALA A 56 -29.11 -1.45 -14.28
C ALA A 56 -28.50 -0.65 -13.12
N THR A 57 -28.37 0.66 -13.30
CA THR A 57 -27.66 1.56 -12.38
C THR A 57 -28.58 2.53 -11.63
N GLY A 58 -28.12 2.99 -10.46
CA GLY A 58 -28.67 4.15 -9.78
C GLY A 58 -28.36 5.49 -10.46
N LYS A 59 -27.34 5.55 -11.34
CA LYS A 59 -26.82 6.79 -11.94
C LYS A 59 -27.75 7.45 -12.97
N ALA A 60 -27.59 8.75 -13.14
CA ALA A 60 -28.10 9.50 -14.31
C ALA A 60 -27.21 9.26 -15.55
N LEU A 61 -27.53 9.89 -16.68
CA LEU A 61 -26.64 9.99 -17.83
C LEU A 61 -25.63 11.10 -17.57
N GLY A 62 -24.36 10.74 -17.38
CA GLY A 62 -23.29 11.67 -17.02
C GLY A 62 -21.92 11.23 -17.58
N PRO A 63 -20.81 11.87 -17.15
CA PRO A 63 -19.45 11.54 -17.61
C PRO A 63 -19.06 10.07 -17.61
N TRP A 64 -19.57 9.25 -16.67
CA TRP A 64 -19.31 7.80 -16.63
C TRP A 64 -19.79 7.03 -17.88
N VAL A 65 -20.73 7.60 -18.64
CA VAL A 65 -21.39 6.94 -19.79
C VAL A 65 -20.39 6.62 -20.90
N GLY A 66 -19.48 7.53 -21.24
CA GLY A 66 -18.48 7.31 -22.31
C GLY A 66 -17.57 6.11 -22.00
N PRO A 67 -16.80 6.14 -20.91
CA PRO A 67 -15.87 5.07 -20.52
C PRO A 67 -16.49 3.67 -20.42
N VAL A 68 -17.80 3.55 -20.15
CA VAL A 68 -18.48 2.24 -19.99
C VAL A 68 -19.24 1.83 -21.25
N LEU A 69 -20.01 2.73 -21.87
CA LEU A 69 -20.83 2.38 -23.04
C LEU A 69 -20.00 2.25 -24.33
N GLU A 70 -18.90 2.97 -24.46
CA GLU A 70 -17.98 2.81 -25.61
C GLU A 70 -17.08 1.58 -25.45
N ALA A 71 -16.88 1.12 -24.21
CA ALA A 71 -16.00 0.00 -23.90
C ALA A 71 -16.69 -1.38 -23.94
N LEU A 72 -18.03 -1.45 -23.92
CA LEU A 72 -18.80 -2.70 -23.83
C LEU A 72 -19.86 -2.85 -24.95
N PRO A 73 -20.06 -4.08 -25.49
CA PRO A 73 -21.14 -4.35 -26.44
C PRO A 73 -22.49 -4.41 -25.72
N LEU A 74 -23.21 -3.29 -25.72
CA LEU A 74 -24.52 -3.14 -25.05
C LEU A 74 -25.65 -2.88 -26.07
N PRO A 75 -26.11 -3.92 -26.81
CA PRO A 75 -27.08 -3.78 -27.90
C PRO A 75 -28.55 -3.66 -27.43
N LEU A 76 -28.81 -3.79 -26.12
CA LEU A 76 -30.14 -3.78 -25.51
C LEU A 76 -30.38 -2.49 -24.69
N PRO A 77 -31.64 -2.20 -24.30
CA PRO A 77 -31.94 -1.03 -23.47
C PRO A 77 -31.22 -1.08 -22.13
N ARG A 78 -30.89 0.11 -21.61
CA ARG A 78 -30.20 0.30 -20.33
C ARG A 78 -31.11 0.98 -19.33
N ILE A 79 -30.97 0.60 -18.07
CA ILE A 79 -31.79 1.06 -16.96
C ILE A 79 -30.97 2.02 -16.10
N HIS A 80 -31.47 3.24 -15.96
CA HIS A 80 -30.86 4.35 -15.24
C HIS A 80 -31.76 4.81 -14.08
N MET A 81 -31.19 5.55 -13.13
CA MET A 81 -31.91 6.13 -11.99
C MET A 81 -32.82 5.13 -11.26
N GLN A 82 -32.30 3.95 -10.90
CA GLN A 82 -33.05 2.88 -10.20
C GLN A 82 -34.34 2.45 -10.92
N GLY A 83 -34.34 2.34 -12.25
CA GLY A 83 -35.53 1.91 -13.00
C GLY A 83 -36.45 3.02 -13.46
N LEU A 84 -36.12 4.29 -13.16
CA LEU A 84 -36.97 5.44 -13.49
C LEU A 84 -36.75 6.01 -14.88
N HIS A 85 -35.65 5.65 -15.54
CA HIS A 85 -35.35 6.10 -16.89
C HIS A 85 -34.71 4.95 -17.68
N ILE A 86 -35.33 4.52 -18.77
CA ILE A 86 -34.86 3.39 -19.58
C ILE A 86 -34.64 3.86 -21.02
N VAL A 87 -33.42 3.66 -21.52
CA VAL A 87 -32.97 4.14 -22.83
C VAL A 87 -32.62 2.97 -23.73
N ASP A 88 -33.36 2.82 -24.81
CA ASP A 88 -33.06 1.92 -25.92
C ASP A 88 -32.07 2.60 -26.89
N PRO A 89 -30.99 1.92 -27.34
CA PRO A 89 -30.01 2.50 -28.28
C PRO A 89 -30.58 2.95 -29.64
N LYS A 90 -31.77 2.48 -30.02
CA LYS A 90 -32.46 2.73 -31.31
C LYS A 90 -33.74 3.56 -31.13
N GLU A 91 -34.54 3.28 -30.11
CA GLU A 91 -35.82 3.96 -29.86
C GLU A 91 -35.66 5.22 -28.98
N GLY A 92 -34.52 5.40 -28.31
CA GLY A 92 -34.29 6.48 -27.35
C GLY A 92 -34.94 6.18 -25.99
N VAL A 93 -35.53 7.19 -25.35
CA VAL A 93 -36.18 7.01 -24.04
C VAL A 93 -37.49 6.23 -24.22
N ILE A 94 -37.53 4.99 -23.72
CA ILE A 94 -38.70 4.10 -23.81
C ILE A 94 -39.52 4.03 -22.52
N PHE A 95 -38.97 4.50 -21.41
CA PHE A 95 -39.65 4.67 -20.13
C PHE A 95 -39.02 5.84 -19.36
N ASP A 96 -39.85 6.72 -18.82
CA ASP A 96 -39.45 7.77 -17.88
C ASP A 96 -40.53 7.94 -16.82
N ARG A 97 -40.13 8.09 -15.56
CA ARG A 97 -41.04 8.30 -14.42
C ARG A 97 -40.44 9.29 -13.43
N THR A 98 -41.25 10.28 -13.04
CA THR A 98 -40.90 11.32 -12.08
C THR A 98 -41.60 11.13 -10.73
N LEU A 99 -41.08 11.79 -9.71
CA LEU A 99 -41.68 11.94 -8.39
C LEU A 99 -42.89 12.88 -8.42
N ASP A 100 -43.76 12.70 -7.42
CA ASP A 100 -44.79 13.69 -7.08
C ASP A 100 -44.11 14.91 -6.45
N GLU A 101 -44.47 16.10 -6.90
CA GLU A 101 -43.94 17.38 -6.41
C GLU A 101 -44.13 17.55 -4.89
N ALA A 102 -45.20 17.00 -4.31
CA ALA A 102 -45.41 17.06 -2.86
C ALA A 102 -44.32 16.30 -2.07
N ILE A 103 -43.73 15.25 -2.65
CA ILE A 103 -42.61 14.51 -2.04
C ILE A 103 -41.35 15.38 -2.04
N PHE A 104 -41.11 16.14 -3.12
CA PHE A 104 -40.00 17.10 -3.18
C PHE A 104 -40.11 18.17 -2.09
N HIS A 105 -41.25 18.84 -1.97
CA HIS A 105 -41.43 19.89 -0.95
C HIS A 105 -41.30 19.36 0.49
N ASP A 106 -41.84 18.17 0.78
CA ASP A 106 -41.71 17.53 2.10
C ASP A 106 -40.27 17.10 2.41
N THR A 107 -39.54 16.59 1.41
CA THR A 107 -38.13 16.20 1.55
C THR A 107 -37.25 17.44 1.73
N LEU A 108 -37.53 18.52 0.99
CA LEU A 108 -36.83 19.80 1.13
C LEU A 108 -37.05 20.42 2.52
N ALA A 109 -38.28 20.37 3.03
CA ALA A 109 -38.57 20.81 4.40
C ALA A 109 -37.78 19.99 5.43
N PHE A 110 -37.76 18.66 5.31
CA PHE A 110 -36.96 17.77 6.17
C PHE A 110 -35.45 18.08 6.10
N CYS A 111 -34.91 18.24 4.90
CA CYS A 111 -33.50 18.58 4.67
C CYS A 111 -33.13 19.91 5.37
N ARG A 112 -33.97 20.94 5.23
CA ARG A 112 -33.76 22.24 5.89
C ARG A 112 -33.94 22.19 7.41
N GLU A 113 -34.87 21.38 7.92
CA GLU A 113 -35.06 21.13 9.36
C GLU A 113 -33.82 20.48 10.00
N HIS A 114 -33.06 19.69 9.23
CA HIS A 114 -31.90 18.95 9.71
C HIS A 114 -30.53 19.48 9.22
N GLY A 115 -30.50 20.57 8.45
CA GLY A 115 -29.26 21.20 7.97
C GLY A 115 -28.52 20.39 6.90
N ILE A 116 -29.27 19.74 6.00
CA ILE A 116 -28.74 18.87 4.94
C ILE A 116 -29.12 19.45 3.58
N THR A 117 -28.21 19.43 2.62
CA THR A 117 -28.51 19.82 1.23
C THR A 117 -29.28 18.72 0.51
N LEU A 118 -30.45 19.06 -0.03
CA LEU A 118 -31.21 18.16 -0.93
C LEU A 118 -30.60 18.18 -2.33
N THR A 119 -30.43 16.99 -2.94
CA THR A 119 -29.98 16.84 -4.33
C THR A 119 -31.11 16.25 -5.18
N GLY A 120 -31.46 16.93 -6.28
CA GLY A 120 -32.52 16.53 -7.21
C GLY A 120 -31.98 16.05 -8.56
N TYR A 121 -32.47 14.91 -9.04
CA TYR A 121 -31.98 14.26 -10.26
C TYR A 121 -32.98 14.37 -11.43
N ARG A 122 -32.45 14.70 -12.61
CA ARG A 122 -33.07 14.55 -13.94
C ARG A 122 -32.16 13.68 -14.80
N PRO A 123 -32.60 13.19 -15.98
CA PRO A 123 -31.84 12.20 -16.75
C PRO A 123 -30.42 12.63 -17.12
N ASN A 124 -30.18 13.92 -17.37
CA ASN A 124 -28.88 14.48 -17.78
C ASN A 124 -28.30 15.52 -16.80
N ASN A 125 -28.98 15.81 -15.69
CA ASN A 125 -28.67 16.96 -14.82
C ASN A 125 -28.94 16.63 -13.35
N VAL A 126 -28.09 17.16 -12.47
CA VAL A 126 -28.20 17.04 -11.02
C VAL A 126 -28.18 18.46 -10.44
N TYR A 127 -29.10 18.76 -9.51
CA TYR A 127 -29.29 20.09 -8.94
C TYR A 127 -29.24 20.05 -7.41
N CYS A 128 -28.69 21.09 -6.79
CA CYS A 128 -28.69 21.27 -5.33
C CYS A 128 -28.77 22.75 -4.95
N GLU A 129 -29.13 23.07 -3.69
CA GLU A 129 -29.16 24.48 -3.25
C GLU A 129 -27.75 25.10 -3.22
N GLU A 130 -26.76 24.31 -2.82
CA GLU A 130 -25.36 24.67 -2.71
C GLU A 130 -24.48 23.44 -2.95
N THR A 131 -23.25 23.63 -3.43
CA THR A 131 -22.24 22.57 -3.48
C THR A 131 -21.47 22.50 -2.17
N ASN A 132 -21.24 21.29 -1.67
CA ASN A 132 -20.46 21.01 -0.47
C ASN A 132 -19.71 19.67 -0.58
N GLU A 133 -18.96 19.31 0.46
CA GLU A 133 -18.17 18.07 0.53
C GLU A 133 -18.97 16.76 0.34
N HIS A 134 -20.31 16.79 0.41
CA HIS A 134 -21.16 15.63 0.11
C HIS A 134 -21.57 15.61 -1.37
N THR A 135 -22.02 16.73 -1.93
CA THR A 135 -22.37 16.82 -3.36
C THR A 135 -21.15 16.60 -4.26
N ASP A 136 -19.98 17.07 -3.86
CA ASP A 136 -18.73 16.92 -4.63
C ASP A 136 -18.34 15.45 -4.80
N ARG A 137 -18.80 14.56 -3.92
CA ARG A 137 -18.58 13.11 -4.04
C ARG A 137 -19.28 12.51 -5.25
N LEU A 138 -20.34 13.13 -5.77
CA LEU A 138 -21.04 12.67 -6.96
C LEU A 138 -20.15 12.75 -8.22
N ILE A 139 -19.23 13.72 -8.25
CA ILE A 139 -18.24 13.87 -9.32
C ILE A 139 -17.28 12.67 -9.35
N PHE A 140 -16.91 12.11 -8.21
CA PHE A 140 -16.06 10.90 -8.14
C PHE A 140 -16.74 9.70 -8.79
N TYR A 141 -18.06 9.55 -8.63
CA TYR A 141 -18.83 8.50 -9.30
C TYR A 141 -19.14 8.81 -10.77
N GLY A 142 -18.67 9.94 -11.32
CA GLY A 142 -18.91 10.32 -12.71
C GLY A 142 -20.38 10.66 -13.04
N GLU A 143 -21.19 11.00 -12.03
CA GLU A 143 -22.51 11.61 -12.21
C GLU A 143 -22.36 13.02 -12.86
N PRO A 144 -23.43 13.60 -13.42
CA PRO A 144 -23.42 15.00 -13.84
C PRO A 144 -23.00 15.91 -12.67
N THR A 145 -22.12 16.89 -12.93
CA THR A 145 -21.68 17.86 -11.92
C THR A 145 -22.89 18.55 -11.30
N PRO A 146 -23.07 18.51 -9.96
CA PRO A 146 -24.22 19.14 -9.32
C PRO A 146 -24.24 20.65 -9.55
N GLU A 147 -25.35 21.16 -10.08
CA GLU A 147 -25.57 22.57 -10.33
C GLU A 147 -26.14 23.25 -9.07
N ALA A 148 -25.33 24.13 -8.46
CA ALA A 148 -25.75 24.96 -7.33
C ALA A 148 -26.67 26.09 -7.81
N ILE A 149 -27.98 25.95 -7.58
CA ILE A 149 -28.99 26.91 -8.04
C ILE A 149 -29.35 27.97 -6.99
N GLY A 150 -28.81 27.89 -5.78
CA GLY A 150 -29.25 28.71 -4.65
C GLY A 150 -30.63 28.25 -4.14
N ALA A 151 -31.55 29.17 -3.91
CA ALA A 151 -32.89 28.81 -3.47
C ALA A 151 -33.72 28.18 -4.60
N TRP A 152 -34.28 26.99 -4.35
CA TRP A 152 -35.23 26.34 -5.26
C TRP A 152 -36.38 27.29 -5.67
N ASN A 153 -36.47 27.60 -6.97
CA ASN A 153 -37.43 28.55 -7.53
C ASN A 153 -38.38 27.88 -8.54
N GLU A 154 -39.50 28.55 -8.85
CA GLU A 154 -40.53 28.01 -9.75
C GLU A 154 -40.07 27.92 -11.21
N GLU A 155 -39.05 28.69 -11.63
CA GLU A 155 -38.57 28.72 -13.02
C GLU A 155 -37.83 27.43 -13.42
N LEU A 156 -37.18 26.74 -12.48
CA LEU A 156 -36.52 25.45 -12.73
C LEU A 156 -37.51 24.26 -12.87
N GLY A 157 -38.72 24.42 -12.33
CA GLY A 157 -39.73 23.36 -12.15
C GLY A 157 -39.33 22.28 -11.14
N TYR A 158 -40.29 21.72 -10.40
CA TYR A 158 -40.03 20.76 -9.32
C TYR A 158 -40.11 19.28 -9.73
N SER A 159 -40.10 19.00 -11.03
CA SER A 159 -40.12 17.63 -11.55
C SER A 159 -38.72 17.01 -11.55
N PHE A 160 -38.55 15.93 -10.77
CA PHE A 160 -37.32 15.14 -10.64
C PHE A 160 -37.65 13.64 -10.74
N ASN A 161 -36.72 12.83 -11.23
CA ASN A 161 -36.89 11.37 -11.25
C ASN A 161 -36.67 10.79 -9.85
N LYS A 162 -35.49 11.03 -9.25
CA LYS A 162 -35.16 10.68 -7.86
C LYS A 162 -34.69 11.91 -7.09
N LEU A 163 -34.73 11.83 -5.77
CA LEU A 163 -34.00 12.75 -4.88
C LEU A 163 -32.96 11.96 -4.08
N LEU A 164 -31.92 12.65 -3.63
CA LEU A 164 -30.82 12.09 -2.87
C LEU A 164 -30.52 12.97 -1.65
N VAL A 165 -30.42 12.32 -0.49
CA VAL A 165 -30.03 12.92 0.79
C VAL A 165 -28.74 12.26 1.26
N MET A 166 -27.72 13.08 1.52
CA MET A 166 -26.37 12.63 1.87
C MET A 166 -25.92 13.26 3.19
N SER A 167 -25.32 12.46 4.06
CA SER A 167 -24.65 12.92 5.28
C SER A 167 -23.63 11.87 5.73
N ASP A 168 -22.90 12.13 6.82
CA ASP A 168 -22.07 11.09 7.45
C ASP A 168 -22.94 9.87 7.85
N HIS A 169 -22.37 8.67 7.76
CA HIS A 169 -23.10 7.43 8.01
C HIS A 169 -23.78 7.38 9.40
N PRO A 170 -23.12 7.76 10.53
CA PRO A 170 -23.79 7.90 11.82
C PRO A 170 -25.01 8.82 11.81
N SER A 171 -24.96 9.96 11.11
CA SER A 171 -26.11 10.87 10.97
C SER A 171 -27.22 10.27 10.12
N MET A 172 -26.90 9.67 8.97
CA MET A 172 -27.93 9.02 8.14
C MET A 172 -28.62 7.85 8.85
N LEU A 173 -27.93 7.11 9.73
CA LEU A 173 -28.58 6.09 10.58
C LEU A 173 -29.65 6.66 11.52
N ARG A 174 -29.51 7.92 11.96
CA ARG A 174 -30.51 8.60 12.80
C ARG A 174 -31.63 9.25 11.97
N LEU A 175 -31.28 9.73 10.76
CA LEU A 175 -32.17 10.51 9.90
C LEU A 175 -33.06 9.63 9.01
N ARG A 176 -32.56 8.49 8.52
CA ARG A 176 -33.29 7.57 7.62
C ARG A 176 -34.65 7.15 8.22
N PRO A 177 -34.78 6.71 9.49
CA PRO A 177 -36.07 6.34 10.05
C PRO A 177 -37.06 7.52 10.15
N LEU A 178 -36.57 8.74 10.34
CA LEU A 178 -37.40 9.95 10.41
C LEU A 178 -37.91 10.36 9.01
N LEU A 179 -37.06 10.24 7.99
CA LEU A 179 -37.41 10.47 6.60
C LEU A 179 -38.39 9.41 6.08
N GLU A 180 -38.14 8.13 6.40
CA GLU A 180 -39.05 7.02 6.12
C GLU A 180 -40.42 7.25 6.78
N ALA A 181 -40.47 7.67 8.06
CA ALA A 181 -41.71 8.01 8.74
C ALA A 181 -42.46 9.19 8.07
N ARG A 182 -41.75 10.23 7.62
CA ARG A 182 -42.34 11.40 6.94
C ARG A 182 -42.91 11.06 5.55
N LEU A 183 -42.28 10.12 4.84
CA LEU A 183 -42.63 9.72 3.48
C LEU A 183 -43.37 8.38 3.37
N THR A 184 -43.73 7.76 4.52
CA THR A 184 -44.36 6.44 4.61
C THR A 184 -45.56 6.31 3.66
N GLY A 185 -45.52 5.28 2.80
CA GLY A 185 -46.57 4.99 1.82
C GLY A 185 -46.67 5.94 0.63
N ARG A 186 -45.83 6.99 0.57
CA ARG A 186 -45.81 7.97 -0.54
C ARG A 186 -44.56 7.88 -1.41
N ALA A 187 -43.42 7.48 -0.85
CA ALA A 187 -42.18 7.24 -1.59
C ALA A 187 -41.61 5.85 -1.24
N ALA A 188 -40.74 5.33 -2.11
CA ALA A 188 -39.85 4.21 -1.81
C ALA A 188 -38.45 4.77 -1.48
N LEU A 189 -37.79 4.20 -0.48
CA LEU A 189 -36.45 4.61 -0.06
C LEU A 189 -35.46 3.45 -0.20
N THR A 190 -34.25 3.74 -0.64
CA THR A 190 -33.16 2.75 -0.78
C THR A 190 -31.80 3.39 -0.56
N SER A 191 -30.78 2.60 -0.23
CA SER A 191 -29.40 3.09 -0.03
C SER A 191 -28.44 2.38 -0.98
N ALA A 192 -27.83 3.13 -1.89
CA ALA A 192 -26.76 2.61 -2.75
C ALA A 192 -25.44 2.45 -1.97
N LEU A 193 -25.12 3.40 -1.06
CA LEU A 193 -23.89 3.42 -0.28
C LEU A 193 -24.13 3.91 1.15
N PRO A 194 -23.27 3.54 2.13
CA PRO A 194 -23.35 4.06 3.50
C PRO A 194 -23.30 5.60 3.54
N GLY A 195 -24.36 6.22 4.06
CA GLY A 195 -24.51 7.67 4.11
C GLY A 195 -25.25 8.31 2.93
N MET A 196 -25.80 7.51 2.01
CA MET A 196 -26.60 7.98 0.86
C MET A 196 -27.98 7.31 0.87
N VAL A 197 -29.04 8.10 0.98
CA VAL A 197 -30.44 7.63 0.89
C VAL A 197 -31.10 8.25 -0.32
N GLU A 198 -31.58 7.41 -1.23
CA GLU A 198 -32.35 7.79 -2.40
C GLU A 198 -33.85 7.69 -2.13
N ILE A 199 -34.59 8.68 -2.61
CA ILE A 199 -36.04 8.78 -2.53
C ILE A 199 -36.59 8.61 -3.94
N LEU A 200 -37.43 7.60 -4.12
CA LEU A 200 -37.98 7.15 -5.39
C LEU A 200 -39.53 7.22 -5.37
N PRO A 201 -40.18 7.32 -6.54
CA PRO A 201 -41.63 7.15 -6.66
C PRO A 201 -42.13 5.85 -6.00
N PRO A 202 -43.37 5.82 -5.47
CA PRO A 202 -43.86 4.65 -4.76
C PRO A 202 -43.92 3.43 -5.69
N GLY A 203 -43.37 2.31 -5.21
CA GLY A 203 -43.23 1.07 -5.98
C GLY A 203 -42.23 1.14 -7.14
N ALA A 204 -41.32 2.12 -7.16
CA ALA A 204 -40.17 2.13 -8.05
C ALA A 204 -38.93 1.56 -7.36
N SER A 205 -38.17 0.77 -8.10
CA SER A 205 -36.90 0.16 -7.70
C SER A 205 -36.15 -0.29 -8.96
N LYS A 206 -34.86 -0.60 -8.82
CA LYS A 206 -34.07 -1.22 -9.88
C LYS A 206 -34.72 -2.52 -10.37
N GLY A 207 -35.18 -3.38 -9.45
CA GLY A 207 -35.90 -4.61 -9.76
C GLY A 207 -37.21 -4.38 -10.54
N ALA A 208 -37.99 -3.35 -10.19
CA ALA A 208 -39.21 -3.00 -10.92
C ALA A 208 -38.92 -2.51 -12.34
N GLY A 209 -37.86 -1.72 -12.55
CA GLY A 209 -37.39 -1.32 -13.87
C GLY A 209 -36.92 -2.51 -14.72
N VAL A 210 -36.19 -3.44 -14.11
CA VAL A 210 -35.79 -4.70 -14.75
C VAL A 210 -37.01 -5.54 -15.13
N ALA A 211 -37.97 -5.74 -14.22
CA ALA A 211 -39.18 -6.52 -14.49
C ALA A 211 -39.99 -5.96 -15.66
N TRP A 212 -40.14 -4.62 -15.72
CA TRP A 212 -40.80 -3.94 -16.84
C TRP A 212 -40.06 -4.16 -18.17
N LEU A 213 -38.72 -4.07 -18.15
CA LEU A 213 -37.92 -4.25 -19.35
C LEU A 213 -37.92 -5.70 -19.85
N LEU A 214 -37.79 -6.69 -18.95
CA LEU A 214 -37.88 -8.11 -19.30
C LEU A 214 -39.25 -8.45 -19.90
N GLN A 215 -40.34 -7.89 -19.35
CA GLN A 215 -41.68 -8.04 -19.91
C GLN A 215 -41.79 -7.43 -21.32
N ARG A 216 -41.18 -6.25 -21.57
CA ARG A 216 -41.14 -5.63 -22.92
C ARG A 216 -40.33 -6.46 -23.92
N LEU A 217 -39.20 -7.02 -23.48
CA LEU A 217 -38.32 -7.85 -24.32
C LEU A 217 -38.85 -9.27 -24.53
N GLY A 218 -39.83 -9.72 -23.73
CA GLY A 218 -40.37 -11.08 -23.78
C GLY A 218 -39.41 -12.14 -23.23
N VAL A 219 -38.47 -11.75 -22.36
CA VAL A 219 -37.46 -12.62 -21.75
C VAL A 219 -37.99 -13.16 -20.41
N ASP A 220 -37.83 -14.46 -20.18
CA ASP A 220 -38.16 -15.09 -18.89
C ASP A 220 -37.12 -14.68 -17.82
N PRO A 221 -37.51 -14.04 -16.70
CA PRO A 221 -36.60 -13.77 -15.59
C PRO A 221 -35.91 -15.04 -15.08
N GLY A 222 -36.56 -16.21 -15.15
CA GLY A 222 -36.01 -17.51 -14.76
C GLY A 222 -34.83 -18.01 -15.59
N ALA A 223 -34.56 -17.38 -16.76
CA ALA A 223 -33.39 -17.63 -17.61
C ALA A 223 -32.31 -16.53 -17.50
N CYS A 224 -32.51 -15.54 -16.64
CA CYS A 224 -31.58 -14.42 -16.44
C CYS A 224 -30.60 -14.66 -15.29
N MET A 225 -29.41 -14.06 -15.38
CA MET A 225 -28.47 -13.89 -14.26
C MET A 225 -28.37 -12.41 -13.90
N ALA A 226 -28.37 -12.06 -12.61
CA ALA A 226 -28.18 -10.69 -12.14
C ALA A 226 -27.00 -10.59 -11.18
N MET A 227 -26.24 -9.49 -11.25
CA MET A 227 -25.11 -9.18 -10.38
C MET A 227 -25.31 -7.82 -9.70
N GLY A 228 -25.00 -7.74 -8.41
CA GLY A 228 -25.18 -6.55 -7.58
C GLY A 228 -24.50 -6.65 -6.22
N ASP A 229 -24.38 -5.52 -5.53
CA ASP A 229 -23.70 -5.39 -4.24
C ASP A 229 -24.42 -4.50 -3.22
N GLY A 230 -25.32 -3.61 -3.65
CA GLY A 230 -26.03 -2.64 -2.81
C GLY A 230 -27.43 -3.07 -2.35
N GLU A 231 -28.02 -2.33 -1.39
CA GLU A 231 -29.40 -2.56 -0.93
C GLU A 231 -30.41 -2.39 -2.08
N ASN A 232 -30.11 -1.50 -3.03
CA ASN A 232 -30.90 -1.24 -4.24
C ASN A 232 -30.87 -2.40 -5.27
N ASP A 233 -30.00 -3.40 -5.11
CA ASP A 233 -29.93 -4.58 -5.98
C ASP A 233 -30.84 -5.73 -5.51
N VAL A 234 -31.28 -5.71 -4.26
CA VAL A 234 -32.01 -6.82 -3.60
C VAL A 234 -33.22 -7.30 -4.41
N GLU A 235 -34.00 -6.39 -4.99
CA GLU A 235 -35.16 -6.75 -5.81
C GLU A 235 -34.77 -7.29 -7.19
N MET A 236 -33.65 -6.83 -7.78
CA MET A 236 -33.14 -7.35 -9.05
C MET A 236 -32.57 -8.75 -8.87
N LEU A 237 -31.81 -9.00 -7.80
CA LEU A 237 -31.23 -10.30 -7.48
C LEU A 237 -32.31 -11.37 -7.23
N ARG A 238 -33.40 -11.02 -6.53
CA ARG A 238 -34.53 -11.93 -6.26
C ARG A 238 -35.48 -12.16 -7.44
N LEU A 239 -35.44 -11.31 -8.45
CA LEU A 239 -36.35 -11.38 -9.60
C LEU A 239 -35.94 -12.45 -10.62
N VAL A 240 -34.64 -12.71 -10.74
CA VAL A 240 -34.06 -13.54 -11.79
C VAL A 240 -33.88 -15.00 -11.36
N GLY A 241 -33.56 -15.88 -12.31
CA GLY A 241 -33.27 -17.29 -12.06
C GLY A 241 -31.94 -17.56 -11.35
N LEU A 242 -30.99 -16.62 -11.43
CA LEU A 242 -29.70 -16.69 -10.74
C LEU A 242 -29.26 -15.30 -10.26
N GLY A 243 -29.53 -14.97 -9.00
CA GLY A 243 -28.96 -13.81 -8.33
C GLY A 243 -27.54 -14.09 -7.86
N VAL A 244 -26.57 -13.22 -8.18
CA VAL A 244 -25.18 -13.34 -7.75
C VAL A 244 -24.76 -12.07 -7.00
N ALA A 245 -24.42 -12.21 -5.73
CA ALA A 245 -23.87 -11.12 -4.94
C ALA A 245 -22.35 -11.03 -5.12
N MET A 246 -21.86 -9.80 -5.27
CA MET A 246 -20.42 -9.52 -5.34
C MET A 246 -19.72 -9.79 -3.99
N GLY A 247 -18.41 -10.03 -4.02
CA GLY A 247 -17.65 -10.28 -2.77
C GLY A 247 -17.57 -9.08 -1.82
N ASN A 248 -17.89 -7.88 -2.30
CA ASN A 248 -18.02 -6.63 -1.54
C ASN A 248 -19.49 -6.28 -1.20
N ALA A 249 -20.45 -7.18 -1.44
CA ALA A 249 -21.87 -6.91 -1.24
C ALA A 249 -22.26 -6.70 0.23
N VAL A 250 -23.23 -5.79 0.45
CA VAL A 250 -23.86 -5.61 1.76
C VAL A 250 -24.68 -6.85 2.15
N GLU A 251 -24.88 -7.07 3.44
CA GLU A 251 -25.60 -8.24 3.98
C GLU A 251 -26.98 -8.44 3.32
N ALA A 252 -27.72 -7.36 3.06
CA ALA A 252 -29.02 -7.43 2.42
C ALA A 252 -28.97 -8.00 0.98
N ALA A 253 -27.96 -7.62 0.19
CA ALA A 253 -27.75 -8.14 -1.17
C ALA A 253 -27.18 -9.57 -1.13
N SER A 254 -26.22 -9.83 -0.25
CA SER A 254 -25.63 -11.14 -0.03
C SER A 254 -26.66 -12.20 0.40
N ALA A 255 -27.63 -11.82 1.24
CA ALA A 255 -28.75 -12.67 1.67
C ALA A 255 -29.91 -12.74 0.65
N ALA A 256 -29.85 -11.96 -0.43
CA ALA A 256 -30.85 -11.95 -1.49
C ALA A 256 -30.43 -12.73 -2.75
N ALA A 257 -29.16 -13.11 -2.84
CA ALA A 257 -28.57 -13.85 -3.96
C ALA A 257 -28.57 -15.38 -3.75
N ASP A 258 -28.58 -16.13 -4.84
CA ASP A 258 -28.41 -17.60 -4.86
C ASP A 258 -26.94 -18.03 -4.81
N ALA A 259 -26.02 -17.13 -5.14
CA ALA A 259 -24.58 -17.38 -5.20
C ALA A 259 -23.73 -16.14 -4.90
N HIS A 260 -22.46 -16.37 -4.59
CA HIS A 260 -21.45 -15.33 -4.38
C HIS A 260 -20.32 -15.42 -5.41
N THR A 261 -19.74 -14.28 -5.76
CA THR A 261 -18.52 -14.16 -6.58
C THR A 261 -17.44 -13.34 -5.86
N ALA A 262 -16.28 -13.12 -6.49
CA ALA A 262 -15.22 -12.27 -5.94
C ALA A 262 -15.66 -10.79 -5.85
N PRO A 263 -14.94 -9.93 -5.11
CA PRO A 263 -15.16 -8.48 -5.15
C PRO A 263 -15.01 -7.89 -6.56
N ASN A 264 -15.58 -6.71 -6.80
CA ASN A 264 -15.41 -5.94 -8.03
C ASN A 264 -13.93 -5.68 -8.38
N ASP A 265 -13.11 -5.33 -7.38
CA ASP A 265 -11.64 -5.15 -7.49
C ASP A 265 -10.87 -6.42 -7.92
N GLU A 266 -11.54 -7.57 -7.97
CA GLU A 266 -10.97 -8.89 -8.26
C GLU A 266 -11.58 -9.55 -9.51
N ASP A 267 -12.15 -8.74 -10.41
CA ASP A 267 -12.87 -9.18 -11.62
C ASP A 267 -14.11 -10.05 -11.30
N GLY A 268 -14.82 -9.75 -10.20
CA GLY A 268 -15.97 -10.52 -9.71
C GLY A 268 -17.04 -10.82 -10.76
N VAL A 269 -17.38 -9.84 -11.61
CA VAL A 269 -18.32 -10.03 -12.74
C VAL A 269 -17.75 -11.00 -13.78
N ALA A 270 -16.46 -10.89 -14.12
CA ALA A 270 -15.82 -11.81 -15.06
C ALA A 270 -15.84 -13.25 -14.54
N ARG A 271 -15.50 -13.45 -13.25
CA ARG A 271 -15.53 -14.78 -12.61
C ARG A 271 -16.95 -15.35 -12.52
N ALA A 272 -17.96 -14.51 -12.29
CA ALA A 272 -19.36 -14.95 -12.30
C ALA A 272 -19.78 -15.41 -13.70
N ILE A 273 -19.47 -14.61 -14.73
CA ILE A 273 -19.67 -14.98 -16.13
C ILE A 273 -18.92 -16.29 -16.44
N GLU A 274 -17.61 -16.38 -16.22
CA GLU A 274 -16.79 -17.59 -16.46
C GLU A 274 -17.33 -18.86 -15.78
N LYS A 275 -17.90 -18.73 -14.57
CA LYS A 275 -18.39 -19.86 -13.76
C LYS A 275 -19.75 -20.37 -14.23
N TYR A 276 -20.67 -19.46 -14.58
CA TYR A 276 -22.06 -19.81 -14.93
C TYR A 276 -22.32 -19.80 -16.44
N PHE A 277 -21.37 -19.31 -17.24
CA PHE A 277 -21.35 -19.42 -18.69
C PHE A 277 -20.62 -20.70 -19.13
N SER A 278 -21.24 -21.47 -20.03
CA SER A 278 -20.93 -22.91 -20.15
C SER A 278 -19.50 -23.27 -20.61
N ARG A 279 -18.94 -24.33 -20.00
CA ARG A 279 -17.60 -24.94 -20.16
C ARG A 279 -17.13 -25.35 -21.58
N LYS A 280 -17.79 -24.93 -22.67
CA LYS A 280 -17.38 -25.20 -24.05
C LYS A 280 -16.87 -24.00 -24.83
N SER A 281 -17.03 -22.77 -24.34
CA SER A 281 -16.73 -21.56 -25.12
C SER A 281 -15.47 -20.80 -24.67
N PHE A 282 -15.02 -20.94 -23.42
CA PHE A 282 -13.86 -20.18 -22.90
C PHE A 282 -12.50 -20.63 -23.45
N THR A 283 -12.39 -21.88 -23.91
CA THR A 283 -11.18 -22.39 -24.60
C THR A 283 -10.84 -21.59 -25.86
N ASN A 284 -11.82 -20.95 -26.49
CA ASN A 284 -11.61 -20.16 -27.70
C ASN A 284 -11.15 -18.72 -27.42
N LEU A 285 -11.42 -18.14 -26.24
CA LEU A 285 -10.93 -16.79 -25.92
C LEU A 285 -9.42 -16.78 -25.64
N GLN A 286 -8.89 -17.80 -24.97
CA GLN A 286 -7.44 -17.93 -24.79
C GLN A 286 -6.72 -18.13 -26.14
N ALA A 287 -7.34 -18.82 -27.10
CA ALA A 287 -6.79 -18.97 -28.45
C ALA A 287 -6.81 -17.66 -29.26
N LEU A 288 -7.89 -16.87 -29.16
CA LEU A 288 -8.00 -15.55 -29.80
C LEU A 288 -7.03 -14.52 -29.21
N ALA A 289 -6.85 -14.50 -27.88
CA ALA A 289 -5.88 -13.62 -27.23
C ALA A 289 -4.41 -14.03 -27.49
N ALA A 290 -4.15 -15.29 -27.83
CA ALA A 290 -2.82 -15.80 -28.16
C ALA A 290 -2.43 -15.62 -29.64
N GLY A 291 -3.33 -15.15 -30.51
CA GLY A 291 -3.04 -14.88 -31.92
C GLY A 291 -2.79 -16.13 -32.79
N ASP A 292 -3.24 -17.31 -32.37
CA ASP A 292 -2.97 -18.57 -33.08
C ASP A 292 -3.99 -18.83 -34.21
N PHE A 293 -3.71 -18.28 -35.39
CA PHE A 293 -4.42 -18.62 -36.63
C PHE A 293 -3.93 -19.98 -37.18
N GLY A 294 -4.20 -21.05 -36.41
CA GLY A 294 -3.52 -22.35 -36.48
C GLY A 294 -4.36 -23.57 -36.91
N GLY A 295 -5.51 -23.38 -37.58
CA GLY A 295 -6.13 -24.43 -38.41
C GLY A 295 -7.07 -25.45 -37.75
N SER A 296 -8.37 -25.16 -37.81
CA SER A 296 -9.41 -26.18 -37.98
C SER A 296 -10.51 -25.69 -38.93
N MET A 297 -10.20 -25.69 -40.23
CA MET A 297 -11.16 -25.42 -41.31
C MET A 297 -11.52 -26.74 -42.01
N SER A 298 -12.16 -27.68 -41.28
CA SER A 298 -12.40 -29.04 -41.79
C SER A 298 -13.73 -29.71 -41.40
N GLU A 299 -14.67 -29.01 -40.74
CA GLU A 299 -16.03 -29.53 -40.46
C GLU A 299 -17.13 -28.97 -41.40
N LEU A 300 -16.76 -28.35 -42.52
CA LEU A 300 -17.69 -28.03 -43.61
C LEU A 300 -17.21 -28.58 -44.96
N ALA A 301 -17.96 -29.59 -45.45
CA ALA A 301 -17.98 -30.13 -46.82
C ALA A 301 -16.76 -30.96 -47.34
N GLY A 302 -16.83 -32.27 -47.14
CA GLY A 302 -17.00 -33.21 -48.28
C GLY A 302 -15.78 -33.73 -49.08
N GLY A 303 -15.42 -35.00 -48.82
CA GLY A 303 -15.23 -36.00 -49.89
C GLY A 303 -13.81 -36.36 -50.38
N GLY A 304 -13.45 -37.64 -50.25
CA GLY A 304 -12.54 -38.33 -51.17
C GLY A 304 -11.07 -38.52 -50.73
N PRO A 305 -10.48 -39.73 -50.90
CA PRO A 305 -9.08 -40.01 -50.50
C PRO A 305 -8.10 -40.04 -51.69
N LEU A 306 -6.78 -39.90 -51.43
CA LEU A 306 -5.72 -40.89 -51.77
C LEU A 306 -4.24 -40.41 -51.60
N SER A 307 -3.43 -41.28 -50.98
CA SER A 307 -2.04 -41.67 -51.34
C SER A 307 -0.81 -40.70 -51.32
N ALA A 308 0.15 -41.04 -50.42
CA ALA A 308 1.49 -41.60 -50.74
C ALA A 308 2.83 -40.78 -50.70
N PHE A 309 3.73 -41.27 -49.81
CA PHE A 309 5.15 -41.68 -50.04
C PHE A 309 6.38 -40.70 -50.00
N HIS A 310 7.33 -41.05 -49.09
CA HIS A 310 8.82 -41.08 -49.22
C HIS A 310 9.67 -39.77 -49.28
N ALA A 311 10.98 -39.74 -48.95
CA ALA A 311 11.85 -40.52 -48.04
C ALA A 311 13.33 -40.00 -48.00
N GLY A 312 14.01 -40.11 -46.83
CA GLY A 312 15.49 -40.25 -46.66
C GLY A 312 16.44 -39.04 -46.90
N GLY A 313 17.66 -38.94 -46.33
CA GLY A 313 18.29 -39.69 -45.22
C GLY A 313 19.85 -39.74 -45.23
N LYS A 314 20.49 -39.91 -44.04
CA LYS A 314 21.91 -40.34 -43.76
C LYS A 314 23.04 -39.35 -44.16
N LYS A 315 24.27 -39.32 -43.59
CA LYS A 315 25.12 -40.13 -42.65
C LYS A 315 26.25 -39.19 -42.09
N GLY A 316 27.07 -39.44 -41.05
CA GLY A 316 27.17 -40.48 -40.00
C GLY A 316 28.56 -41.17 -39.89
N SER A 317 29.39 -40.89 -38.87
CA SER A 317 30.63 -41.66 -38.51
C SER A 317 31.02 -41.56 -37.01
N THR A 318 31.75 -42.57 -36.49
CA THR A 318 31.86 -42.95 -35.06
C THR A 318 33.15 -43.73 -34.72
N THR A 319 33.66 -43.68 -33.47
CA THR A 319 34.31 -44.79 -32.70
C THR A 319 34.77 -44.29 -31.31
N SER A 320 34.83 -45.04 -30.20
CA SER A 320 34.18 -46.30 -29.76
C SER A 320 34.62 -46.71 -28.32
N MET A 321 33.81 -47.60 -27.70
CA MET A 321 34.07 -48.57 -26.59
C MET A 321 33.68 -48.14 -25.16
N ASP A 322 32.98 -48.93 -24.33
CA ASP A 322 32.36 -50.28 -24.47
C ASP A 322 31.23 -50.44 -23.39
N SER A 323 30.00 -50.89 -23.73
CA SER A 323 29.44 -52.27 -23.67
C SER A 323 29.42 -52.89 -22.24
N ASP A 324 28.30 -53.32 -21.65
CA ASP A 324 27.24 -54.25 -22.09
C ASP A 324 25.91 -54.05 -21.29
N SER A 325 24.74 -54.56 -21.67
CA SER A 325 24.18 -54.96 -22.98
C SER A 325 22.64 -55.07 -22.86
N ILE A 326 21.88 -54.71 -23.90
CA ILE A 326 20.41 -54.85 -23.95
C ILE A 326 20.02 -55.89 -25.00
N ASN A 327 19.20 -56.88 -24.61
CA ASN A 327 18.41 -57.78 -25.47
C ASN A 327 17.57 -58.69 -24.54
N ARG A 328 16.26 -58.97 -24.70
CA ARG A 328 15.25 -58.66 -25.73
C ARG A 328 13.85 -58.62 -25.09
N ARG A 329 12.90 -57.93 -25.77
CA ARG A 329 11.44 -58.25 -25.97
C ARG A 329 10.76 -59.15 -24.91
N SER A 330 9.60 -58.82 -24.35
CA SER A 330 8.36 -58.41 -25.05
C SER A 330 7.28 -57.86 -24.09
N GLN A 331 6.19 -57.32 -24.68
CA GLN A 331 4.95 -56.80 -24.05
C GLN A 331 4.46 -57.63 -22.85
N SER A 332 3.96 -57.04 -21.76
CA SER A 332 2.67 -56.33 -21.74
C SER A 332 2.38 -55.66 -20.37
N THR A 333 1.57 -54.60 -20.41
CA THR A 333 0.73 -54.04 -19.32
C THR A 333 1.29 -53.98 -17.90
N ASP A 334 1.64 -52.78 -17.46
CA ASP A 334 1.25 -52.33 -16.11
C ASP A 334 0.94 -50.83 -16.06
N VAL A 335 0.14 -50.48 -15.05
CA VAL A 335 -0.55 -49.21 -14.82
C VAL A 335 0.41 -48.00 -14.75
N PHE A 336 0.10 -46.93 -15.48
CA PHE A 336 0.62 -45.59 -15.17
C PHE A 336 -0.43 -44.81 -14.39
N GLU A 337 -0.21 -44.69 -13.08
CA GLU A 337 -0.87 -43.68 -12.25
C GLU A 337 -0.49 -42.29 -12.78
N THR A 338 -1.48 -41.50 -13.19
CA THR A 338 -1.30 -40.05 -13.32
C THR A 338 -1.16 -39.46 -11.93
N GLN A 339 0.08 -39.35 -11.45
CA GLN A 339 0.39 -38.54 -10.28
C GLN A 339 -0.09 -37.11 -10.53
N SER A 340 -1.03 -36.64 -9.70
CA SER A 340 -1.40 -35.24 -9.61
C SER A 340 -0.17 -34.40 -9.31
N ARG A 341 0.05 -33.32 -10.07
CA ARG A 341 0.95 -32.26 -9.60
C ARG A 341 0.39 -31.74 -8.27
N PRO A 342 1.20 -31.62 -7.21
CA PRO A 342 0.72 -31.08 -5.94
C PRO A 342 0.30 -29.62 -6.11
N LEU A 343 -0.65 -29.20 -5.27
CA LEU A 343 -0.99 -27.78 -5.08
C LEU A 343 0.27 -27.06 -4.58
N VAL A 344 0.59 -25.92 -5.19
CA VAL A 344 1.74 -25.10 -4.76
C VAL A 344 1.31 -24.28 -3.56
N HIS A 345 1.67 -24.75 -2.36
CA HIS A 345 1.44 -24.04 -1.11
C HIS A 345 2.47 -22.92 -0.94
N ARG A 346 1.99 -21.69 -0.70
CA ARG A 346 2.86 -20.56 -0.36
C ARG A 346 3.18 -20.57 1.13
N ARG A 347 4.34 -20.04 1.51
CA ARG A 347 4.74 -20.01 2.93
C ARG A 347 5.21 -18.63 3.36
N LEU A 348 4.80 -18.23 4.55
CA LEU A 348 5.24 -17.01 5.22
C LEU A 348 6.07 -17.38 6.44
N ILE A 349 7.37 -17.05 6.35
CA ILE A 349 8.37 -17.35 7.36
C ILE A 349 8.52 -16.11 8.26
N PHE A 350 7.88 -16.15 9.42
CA PHE A 350 8.02 -15.16 10.48
C PHE A 350 9.37 -15.34 11.18
N VAL A 351 10.20 -14.30 11.17
CA VAL A 351 11.54 -14.31 11.79
C VAL A 351 11.55 -13.35 12.98
N CYS A 352 11.80 -13.89 14.17
CA CYS A 352 11.63 -13.17 15.41
C CYS A 352 12.71 -13.56 16.43
N ASN A 353 13.09 -12.62 17.31
CA ASN A 353 14.16 -12.89 18.28
C ASN A 353 13.84 -14.05 19.24
N GLN A 354 12.56 -14.21 19.62
CA GLN A 354 12.07 -15.32 20.41
C GLN A 354 10.89 -15.98 19.70
N LEU A 355 10.88 -17.31 19.61
CA LEU A 355 9.73 -18.07 19.15
C LEU A 355 8.52 -17.82 20.08
N PRO A 356 7.29 -17.80 19.54
CA PRO A 356 6.06 -17.61 20.31
C PRO A 356 5.66 -18.90 21.06
N LEU A 357 6.56 -19.44 21.87
CA LEU A 357 6.41 -20.70 22.59
C LEU A 357 6.76 -20.54 24.07
N ARG A 358 5.90 -21.08 24.94
CA ARG A 358 6.19 -21.32 26.35
C ARG A 358 6.91 -22.65 26.46
N VAL A 359 8.02 -22.67 27.18
CA VAL A 359 8.85 -23.87 27.38
C VAL A 359 8.89 -24.19 28.87
N LYS A 360 8.63 -25.45 29.23
CA LYS A 360 8.81 -25.98 30.59
C LYS A 360 9.73 -27.20 30.50
N GLY A 361 10.95 -27.10 31.04
CA GLY A 361 11.86 -28.23 31.18
C GLY A 361 11.62 -28.97 32.50
N GLN A 362 11.29 -30.26 32.45
CA GLN A 362 11.10 -31.11 33.64
C GLN A 362 12.35 -31.93 33.98
N GLY A 363 13.54 -31.32 33.85
CA GLY A 363 14.83 -32.00 33.99
C GLY A 363 15.31 -32.64 32.68
N LYS A 364 16.45 -33.33 32.75
CA LYS A 364 17.19 -33.84 31.57
C LYS A 364 16.30 -34.67 30.62
N GLY A 365 16.19 -34.23 29.37
CA GLY A 365 15.45 -34.91 28.30
C GLY A 365 13.92 -34.79 28.35
N ALA A 366 13.34 -34.05 29.30
CA ALA A 366 11.88 -33.88 29.41
C ALA A 366 11.46 -32.45 29.04
N TRP A 367 11.41 -32.18 27.74
CA TRP A 367 10.95 -30.89 27.19
C TRP A 367 9.44 -30.88 26.97
N SER A 368 8.78 -29.77 27.32
CA SER A 368 7.38 -29.54 26.97
C SER A 368 7.18 -28.12 26.45
N PHE A 369 6.41 -28.02 25.38
CA PHE A 369 6.19 -26.80 24.60
C PHE A 369 4.68 -26.54 24.48
N GLU A 370 4.30 -25.29 24.65
CA GLU A 370 2.93 -24.80 24.48
C GLU A 370 3.00 -23.50 23.66
N TRP A 371 2.02 -23.22 22.81
CA TRP A 371 1.97 -21.92 22.13
C TRP A 371 1.88 -20.79 23.16
N ASP A 372 2.75 -19.78 23.04
CA ASP A 372 2.56 -18.52 23.73
C ASP A 372 1.52 -17.70 22.97
N GLU A 373 0.26 -18.06 23.16
CA GLU A 373 -0.87 -17.41 22.51
C GLU A 373 -0.88 -15.89 22.81
N ASP A 374 -0.37 -15.43 23.96
CA ASP A 374 -0.26 -14.00 24.29
C ASP A 374 0.82 -13.27 23.46
N ALA A 375 1.71 -13.99 22.77
CA ALA A 375 2.70 -13.41 21.87
C ALA A 375 2.06 -12.87 20.59
N LEU A 376 2.34 -11.59 20.30
CA LEU A 376 1.85 -10.88 19.13
C LEU A 376 2.14 -11.59 17.78
N ILE A 377 3.26 -12.30 17.72
CA ILE A 377 3.73 -13.01 16.53
C ILE A 377 3.01 -14.36 16.34
N ALA A 378 2.53 -15.00 17.42
CA ALA A 378 1.58 -16.12 17.32
C ALA A 378 0.28 -15.66 16.66
N GLN A 379 -0.22 -14.49 17.10
CA GLN A 379 -1.49 -13.93 16.63
C GLN A 379 -1.47 -13.55 15.14
N ALA A 380 -0.31 -13.32 14.55
CA ALA A 380 -0.18 -12.95 13.13
C ALA A 380 -0.61 -14.06 12.15
N ARG A 381 -0.60 -15.35 12.53
CA ARG A 381 -0.96 -16.47 11.61
C ARG A 381 -2.43 -16.49 11.18
N GLU A 382 -3.34 -16.07 12.05
CA GLU A 382 -4.79 -16.10 11.77
C GLU A 382 -5.23 -14.99 10.80
N GLY A 383 -4.29 -14.11 10.41
CA GLY A 383 -4.48 -13.09 9.39
C GLY A 383 -4.03 -13.50 7.99
N LEU A 384 -3.67 -14.77 7.80
CA LEU A 384 -3.15 -15.28 6.53
C LEU A 384 -4.25 -15.93 5.69
N PRO A 385 -4.12 -15.93 4.36
CA PRO A 385 -4.99 -16.70 3.47
C PRO A 385 -4.95 -18.20 3.76
N GLU A 386 -6.03 -18.90 3.41
CA GLU A 386 -6.10 -20.36 3.49
C GLU A 386 -5.06 -21.09 2.61
N ASP A 387 -4.50 -20.44 1.58
CA ASP A 387 -3.42 -20.98 0.72
C ASP A 387 -1.99 -20.72 1.25
N MET A 388 -1.84 -20.06 2.41
CA MET A 388 -0.55 -19.62 2.95
C MET A 388 -0.23 -20.26 4.31
N GLU A 389 0.82 -21.08 4.35
CA GLU A 389 1.33 -21.70 5.57
C GLU A 389 2.19 -20.72 6.40
N ALA A 390 2.00 -20.71 7.72
CA ALA A 390 2.83 -19.96 8.67
C ALA A 390 3.98 -20.81 9.20
N VAL A 391 5.22 -20.34 9.03
CA VAL A 391 6.44 -20.96 9.55
C VAL A 391 7.15 -19.96 10.46
N TYR A 392 7.73 -20.41 11.57
CA TYR A 392 8.38 -19.54 12.56
C TYR A 392 9.86 -19.85 12.73
N VAL A 393 10.70 -18.81 12.80
CA VAL A 393 12.15 -18.92 13.04
C VAL A 393 12.55 -17.97 14.17
N GLY A 394 13.18 -18.49 15.23
CA GLY A 394 13.58 -17.69 16.38
C GLY A 394 14.27 -18.46 17.50
N CYS A 395 14.81 -17.77 18.51
CA CYS A 395 15.40 -18.43 19.66
C CYS A 395 14.33 -18.95 20.64
N LEU A 396 14.63 -20.02 21.37
CA LEU A 396 13.84 -20.39 22.54
C LEU A 396 14.15 -19.46 23.73
N PRO A 397 13.17 -19.20 24.62
CA PRO A 397 13.36 -18.35 25.79
C PRO A 397 14.48 -18.90 26.70
N MET A 398 14.48 -20.21 26.95
CA MET A 398 15.54 -20.92 27.67
C MET A 398 16.59 -21.53 26.73
N GLU A 399 17.73 -21.92 27.30
CA GLU A 399 18.80 -22.64 26.60
C GLU A 399 18.49 -24.13 26.50
N VAL A 400 19.01 -24.78 25.46
CA VAL A 400 18.86 -26.22 25.19
C VAL A 400 20.26 -26.81 25.06
N ASP A 401 20.58 -27.81 25.89
CA ASP A 401 21.85 -28.52 25.85
C ASP A 401 22.11 -29.09 24.45
N GLY A 402 23.35 -29.02 23.97
CA GLY A 402 23.70 -29.43 22.59
C GLY A 402 23.36 -30.88 22.22
N ALA A 403 23.16 -31.76 23.21
CA ALA A 403 22.72 -33.14 23.00
C ALA A 403 21.21 -33.25 22.67
N ASP A 404 20.40 -32.28 23.09
CA ASP A 404 18.94 -32.26 22.96
C ASP A 404 18.48 -31.39 21.77
N GLN A 405 19.38 -30.61 21.16
CA GLN A 405 19.03 -29.62 20.12
C GLN A 405 18.41 -30.22 18.86
N ASP A 406 18.86 -31.41 18.43
CA ASP A 406 18.30 -32.10 17.25
C ASP A 406 16.88 -32.62 17.54
N GLU A 407 16.66 -33.26 18.70
CA GLU A 407 15.35 -33.75 19.14
C GLU A 407 14.35 -32.60 19.30
N VAL A 408 14.75 -31.52 19.98
CA VAL A 408 13.94 -30.31 20.14
C VAL A 408 13.62 -29.66 18.79
N SER A 409 14.59 -29.61 17.85
CA SER A 409 14.34 -29.07 16.50
C SER A 409 13.32 -29.89 15.73
N GLN A 410 13.43 -31.22 15.76
CA GLN A 410 12.50 -32.11 15.07
C GLN A 410 11.09 -32.03 15.67
N HIS A 411 10.97 -32.00 16.99
CA HIS A 411 9.69 -31.85 17.68
C HIS A 411 9.01 -30.51 17.35
N LEU A 412 9.75 -29.40 17.44
CA LEU A 412 9.21 -28.07 17.15
C LEU A 412 8.84 -27.86 15.69
N GLN A 413 9.59 -28.46 14.76
CA GLN A 413 9.22 -28.45 13.34
C GLN A 413 7.91 -29.22 13.11
N THR A 414 7.80 -30.43 13.67
CA THR A 414 6.67 -31.34 13.40
C THR A 414 5.36 -30.87 14.03
N GLU A 415 5.40 -30.42 15.29
CA GLU A 415 4.20 -30.09 16.07
C GLU A 415 3.82 -28.59 16.01
N PHE A 416 4.79 -27.69 15.74
CA PHE A 416 4.60 -26.24 15.86
C PHE A 416 5.01 -25.43 14.61
N GLN A 417 5.50 -26.05 13.53
CA GLN A 417 6.12 -25.35 12.38
C GLN A 417 7.18 -24.30 12.81
N CYS A 418 7.89 -24.61 13.90
CA CYS A 418 8.86 -23.74 14.54
C CYS A 418 10.28 -24.28 14.36
N HIS A 419 11.18 -23.45 13.82
CA HIS A 419 12.59 -23.76 13.66
C HIS A 419 13.42 -22.97 14.68
N PRO A 420 13.97 -23.62 15.72
CA PRO A 420 14.75 -22.94 16.73
C PRO A 420 16.09 -22.45 16.18
N VAL A 421 16.49 -21.25 16.61
CA VAL A 421 17.81 -20.66 16.44
C VAL A 421 18.56 -20.77 17.76
N PHE A 422 19.54 -21.65 17.85
CA PHE A 422 20.37 -21.80 19.04
C PHE A 422 21.52 -20.78 19.03
N LEU A 423 21.58 -19.95 20.07
CA LEU A 423 22.69 -19.04 20.35
C LEU A 423 23.30 -19.46 21.69
N GLY A 424 24.60 -19.76 21.71
CA GLY A 424 25.30 -20.08 22.96
C GLY A 424 25.27 -18.89 23.94
N GLU A 425 25.30 -19.19 25.24
CA GLU A 425 25.05 -18.21 26.31
C GLU A 425 25.82 -16.88 26.16
N GLU A 426 27.13 -16.93 25.88
CA GLU A 426 27.97 -15.74 25.69
C GLU A 426 27.44 -14.85 24.56
N LEU A 427 27.12 -15.43 23.40
CA LEU A 427 26.57 -14.70 22.26
C LEU A 427 25.18 -14.17 22.59
N LYS A 428 24.30 -14.98 23.19
CA LYS A 428 22.94 -14.57 23.61
C LYS A 428 23.01 -13.40 24.61
N ASN A 429 23.96 -13.40 25.53
CA ASN A 429 24.19 -12.32 26.49
C ASN A 429 24.65 -11.03 25.79
N SER A 430 25.71 -11.10 24.98
CA SER A 430 26.30 -9.93 24.30
C SER A 430 25.37 -9.31 23.26
N TYR A 431 24.67 -10.14 22.47
CA TYR A 431 23.71 -9.66 21.46
C TYR A 431 22.40 -9.17 22.09
N TYR A 432 21.72 -9.97 22.93
CA TYR A 432 20.37 -9.64 23.38
C TYR A 432 20.38 -8.77 24.64
N ARG A 433 21.04 -9.21 25.71
CA ARG A 433 21.00 -8.49 27.01
C ARG A 433 21.81 -7.20 26.97
N GLN A 434 22.98 -7.21 26.34
CA GLN A 434 23.85 -6.03 26.25
C GLN A 434 23.51 -5.18 25.03
N PHE A 435 23.78 -5.63 23.79
CA PHE A 435 23.58 -4.75 22.62
C PHE A 435 22.10 -4.35 22.39
N CYS A 436 21.19 -5.32 22.28
CA CYS A 436 19.79 -5.01 21.99
C CYS A 436 19.12 -4.24 23.13
N LYS A 437 19.29 -4.67 24.39
CA LYS A 437 18.57 -4.08 25.53
C LYS A 437 19.26 -2.90 26.22
N GLN A 438 20.57 -2.74 26.11
CA GLN A 438 21.31 -1.61 26.73
C GLN A 438 21.81 -0.58 25.70
N GLN A 439 21.84 -0.87 24.38
CA GLN A 439 22.21 0.13 23.36
C GLN A 439 21.06 0.48 22.41
N LEU A 440 20.49 -0.51 21.69
CA LEU A 440 19.43 -0.23 20.71
C LEU A 440 18.12 0.21 21.37
N TRP A 441 17.67 -0.49 22.41
CA TRP A 441 16.40 -0.18 23.08
C TRP A 441 16.37 1.26 23.66
N PRO A 442 17.39 1.71 24.44
CA PRO A 442 17.53 3.12 24.82
C PRO A 442 17.53 4.11 23.65
N LEU A 443 18.34 3.87 22.60
CA LEU A 443 18.43 4.74 21.43
C LEU A 443 17.07 4.94 20.75
N LEU A 444 16.33 3.85 20.51
CA LEU A 444 15.01 3.88 19.88
C LEU A 444 13.96 4.58 20.75
N HIS A 445 14.15 4.59 22.08
CA HIS A 445 13.31 5.27 23.06
C HIS A 445 13.89 6.63 23.51
N TYR A 446 14.72 7.26 22.67
CA TYR A 446 15.22 8.64 22.82
C TYR A 446 16.22 8.86 24.00
N LEU A 447 16.78 7.79 24.57
CA LEU A 447 17.76 7.87 25.64
C LEU A 447 19.20 7.80 25.10
N ILE A 448 19.88 8.95 25.06
CA ILE A 448 21.28 9.09 24.65
C ILE A 448 22.21 8.96 25.88
N PRO A 449 23.37 8.26 25.78
CA PRO A 449 24.37 8.22 26.86
C PRO A 449 25.05 9.59 27.06
N LEU A 450 24.67 10.30 28.14
CA LEU A 450 25.21 11.62 28.50
C LEU A 450 26.51 11.59 29.36
N ASN A 451 26.89 10.43 29.88
CA ASN A 451 28.05 10.27 30.77
C ASN A 451 29.01 9.19 30.22
N PRO A 452 30.35 9.42 30.18
CA PRO A 452 31.33 8.41 29.76
C PRO A 452 31.30 7.09 30.57
N THR A 453 30.71 7.05 31.77
CA THR A 453 30.48 5.82 32.56
C THR A 453 29.05 5.25 32.41
N GLY A 454 28.25 5.75 31.47
CA GLY A 454 26.89 5.28 31.23
C GLY A 454 26.85 3.94 30.50
N VAL A 455 25.92 3.06 30.90
CA VAL A 455 25.77 1.68 30.38
C VAL A 455 25.43 1.66 28.87
N ASN A 456 24.84 2.74 28.36
CA ASN A 456 24.27 2.79 27.01
C ASN A 456 25.24 3.33 25.94
N ARG A 457 26.55 3.38 26.22
CA ARG A 457 27.58 3.82 25.26
C ARG A 457 27.76 2.77 24.16
N PHE A 458 27.93 3.20 22.91
CA PHE A 458 28.21 2.30 21.79
C PHE A 458 29.49 1.49 22.01
N ASP A 459 29.40 0.18 21.74
CA ASP A 459 30.49 -0.78 21.87
C ASP A 459 30.67 -1.57 20.54
N PRO A 460 31.85 -1.49 19.90
CA PRO A 460 32.14 -2.22 18.65
C PRO A 460 32.11 -3.75 18.76
N ASP A 461 32.43 -4.32 19.91
CA ASP A 461 32.45 -5.77 20.11
C ASP A 461 31.03 -6.30 20.32
N LEU A 462 30.17 -5.51 20.99
CA LEU A 462 28.74 -5.80 21.10
C LEU A 462 28.01 -5.62 19.75
N TRP A 463 28.39 -4.63 18.92
CA TRP A 463 27.94 -4.56 17.53
C TRP A 463 28.37 -5.80 16.73
N SER A 464 29.62 -6.24 16.91
CA SER A 464 30.12 -7.45 16.25
C SER A 464 29.37 -8.71 16.71
N ALA A 465 28.99 -8.79 17.99
CA ALA A 465 28.12 -9.85 18.51
C ALA A 465 26.71 -9.79 17.88
N TYR A 466 26.14 -8.59 17.71
CA TYR A 466 24.84 -8.41 17.05
C TYR A 466 24.84 -8.87 15.59
N VAL A 467 25.88 -8.51 14.83
CA VAL A 467 26.07 -8.98 13.45
C VAL A 467 26.28 -10.50 13.41
N ARG A 468 27.08 -11.08 14.33
CA ARG A 468 27.25 -12.55 14.44
C ARG A 468 25.94 -13.27 14.73
N ALA A 469 25.13 -12.79 15.68
CA ALA A 469 23.82 -13.38 15.96
C ALA A 469 22.89 -13.33 14.72
N ASN A 470 22.83 -12.17 14.05
CA ASN A 470 22.08 -12.02 12.80
C ASN A 470 22.59 -12.95 11.68
N MET A 471 23.88 -13.28 11.63
CA MET A 471 24.43 -14.29 10.70
C MET A 471 23.98 -15.72 11.05
N VAL A 472 23.81 -16.07 12.34
CA VAL A 472 23.24 -17.38 12.74
C VAL A 472 21.76 -17.47 12.33
N PHE A 473 20.99 -16.39 12.51
CA PHE A 473 19.62 -16.30 11.97
C PHE A 473 19.58 -16.45 10.44
N ALA A 474 20.47 -15.78 9.72
CA ALA A 474 20.57 -15.90 8.26
C ALA A 474 20.95 -17.32 7.80
N ASN A 475 21.84 -18.00 8.53
CA ASN A 475 22.16 -19.41 8.29
C ASN A 475 20.94 -20.30 8.52
N LYS A 476 20.20 -20.11 9.62
CA LYS A 476 19.01 -20.94 9.89
C LYS A 476 17.92 -20.75 8.84
N LEU A 477 17.73 -19.52 8.34
CA LEU A 477 16.79 -19.26 7.24
C LEU A 477 17.18 -19.95 5.94
N VAL A 478 18.48 -20.06 5.64
CA VAL A 478 18.97 -20.82 4.46
C VAL A 478 18.62 -22.31 4.55
N GLU A 479 18.48 -22.87 5.76
CA GLU A 479 18.03 -24.25 5.98
C GLU A 479 16.50 -24.43 5.85
N VAL A 480 15.71 -23.36 6.05
CA VAL A 480 14.23 -23.38 6.09
C VAL A 480 13.59 -22.99 4.76
N LEU A 481 14.27 -22.14 3.97
CA LEU A 481 13.84 -21.74 2.63
C LEU A 481 13.81 -22.95 1.68
N GLY A 482 12.66 -23.17 1.05
CA GLY A 482 12.39 -24.27 0.12
C GLY A 482 12.20 -23.79 -1.32
N SER A 483 11.56 -22.63 -1.52
CA SER A 483 11.38 -22.01 -2.84
C SER A 483 11.47 -20.50 -2.74
N LEU A 484 12.45 -19.88 -3.42
CA LEU A 484 12.58 -18.42 -3.48
C LEU A 484 11.44 -17.73 -4.25
N GLU A 485 10.59 -18.50 -4.96
CA GLU A 485 9.43 -17.97 -5.67
C GLU A 485 8.14 -18.07 -4.83
N ASP A 486 8.07 -18.96 -3.84
CA ASP A 486 6.85 -19.22 -3.03
C ASP A 486 6.99 -18.84 -1.55
N ASP A 487 8.22 -18.70 -1.04
CA ASP A 487 8.51 -18.28 0.34
C ASP A 487 8.57 -16.75 0.46
N PHE A 488 7.93 -16.24 1.51
CA PHE A 488 7.97 -14.85 1.94
C PHE A 488 8.62 -14.78 3.32
N VAL A 489 9.63 -13.93 3.51
CA VAL A 489 10.30 -13.76 4.82
C VAL A 489 9.84 -12.47 5.48
N TRP A 490 9.27 -12.55 6.67
CA TRP A 490 8.84 -11.38 7.45
C TRP A 490 9.64 -11.27 8.75
N ILE A 491 10.56 -10.31 8.79
CA ILE A 491 11.47 -10.07 9.90
C ILE A 491 10.80 -9.13 10.91
N HIS A 492 10.90 -9.45 12.20
CA HIS A 492 10.30 -8.66 13.27
C HIS A 492 11.33 -8.06 14.23
N ASP A 493 11.20 -6.75 14.39
CA ASP A 493 11.77 -5.88 15.42
C ASP A 493 13.29 -5.61 15.34
N TYR A 494 13.72 -4.65 16.16
CA TYR A 494 15.08 -4.08 16.17
C TYR A 494 16.23 -5.07 16.43
N HIS A 495 15.90 -6.28 16.86
CA HIS A 495 16.83 -7.39 17.05
C HIS A 495 17.48 -7.85 15.73
N LEU A 496 16.78 -7.68 14.60
CA LEU A 496 17.14 -8.28 13.31
C LEU A 496 17.30 -7.27 12.16
N LEU A 497 17.65 -6.01 12.45
CA LEU A 497 17.69 -4.92 11.45
C LEU A 497 18.71 -5.12 10.32
N VAL A 498 19.78 -5.88 10.56
CA VAL A 498 20.81 -6.17 9.54
C VAL A 498 20.54 -7.43 8.73
N LEU A 499 19.55 -8.23 9.13
CA LEU A 499 19.21 -9.50 8.50
C LEU A 499 18.80 -9.39 7.01
N PRO A 500 18.05 -8.36 6.54
CA PRO A 500 17.69 -8.29 5.11
C PRO A 500 18.92 -8.20 4.19
N SER A 501 19.96 -7.44 4.59
CA SER A 501 21.26 -7.43 3.90
C SER A 501 21.93 -8.81 3.87
N LEU A 502 21.91 -9.54 4.98
CA LEU A 502 22.56 -10.86 5.07
C LEU A 502 21.85 -11.91 4.22
N LEU A 503 20.51 -11.84 4.13
CA LEU A 503 19.72 -12.69 3.25
C LEU A 503 19.93 -12.34 1.78
N ARG A 504 19.85 -11.06 1.40
CA ARG A 504 20.00 -10.63 0.00
C ARG A 504 21.41 -10.83 -0.57
N LYS A 505 22.45 -10.87 0.28
CA LYS A 505 23.80 -11.32 -0.11
C LYS A 505 23.88 -12.79 -0.54
N ARG A 506 22.89 -13.62 -0.20
CA ARG A 506 22.79 -15.03 -0.62
C ARG A 506 21.69 -15.24 -1.65
N PHE A 507 20.57 -14.53 -1.51
CA PHE A 507 19.36 -14.71 -2.30
C PHE A 507 18.85 -13.36 -2.80
N HIS A 508 19.39 -12.91 -3.94
CA HIS A 508 19.08 -11.60 -4.51
C HIS A 508 17.59 -11.37 -4.88
N ARG A 509 16.83 -12.44 -5.16
CA ARG A 509 15.37 -12.39 -5.44
C ARG A 509 14.47 -12.69 -4.23
N ILE A 510 15.02 -12.81 -3.01
CA ILE A 510 14.21 -13.15 -1.83
C ILE A 510 13.16 -12.09 -1.52
N LYS A 511 11.92 -12.52 -1.33
CA LYS A 511 10.80 -11.67 -0.89
C LYS A 511 10.94 -11.45 0.61
N CYS A 512 11.27 -10.24 1.04
CA CYS A 512 11.68 -9.96 2.41
C CYS A 512 11.08 -8.64 2.92
N GLY A 513 10.18 -8.72 3.89
CA GLY A 513 9.68 -7.57 4.65
C GLY A 513 10.33 -7.47 6.03
N ILE A 514 10.39 -6.27 6.60
CA ILE A 514 10.73 -6.04 8.00
C ILE A 514 9.69 -5.17 8.68
N PHE A 515 9.29 -5.51 9.91
CA PHE A 515 8.37 -4.72 10.72
C PHE A 515 9.02 -4.32 12.04
N LEU A 516 9.03 -3.02 12.36
CA LEU A 516 9.55 -2.50 13.61
C LEU A 516 8.42 -2.29 14.63
N HIS A 517 8.44 -3.07 15.72
CA HIS A 517 7.48 -2.95 16.82
C HIS A 517 7.88 -1.86 17.83
N SER A 518 9.18 -1.53 17.89
CA SER A 518 9.67 -0.38 18.65
C SER A 518 9.40 0.96 17.93
N PRO A 519 9.43 2.11 18.63
CA PRO A 519 9.49 3.41 17.98
C PRO A 519 10.71 3.53 17.06
N PHE A 520 10.62 4.36 16.02
CA PHE A 520 11.80 4.83 15.30
C PHE A 520 12.13 6.27 15.71
N PRO A 521 13.36 6.58 16.14
CA PRO A 521 13.71 7.88 16.70
C PRO A 521 14.00 8.91 15.59
N SER A 522 13.88 10.19 15.92
CA SER A 522 14.15 11.29 14.97
C SER A 522 15.58 11.25 14.43
N SER A 523 15.81 11.87 13.28
CA SER A 523 17.14 11.92 12.63
C SER A 523 18.22 12.56 13.50
N GLU A 524 17.87 13.43 14.43
CA GLU A 524 18.79 14.04 15.40
C GLU A 524 19.27 13.09 16.49
N ILE A 525 18.42 12.15 16.90
CA ILE A 525 18.74 11.09 17.86
C ILE A 525 19.44 9.94 17.14
N PHE A 526 18.88 9.47 16.02
CA PHE A 526 19.41 8.33 15.28
C PHE A 526 20.83 8.58 14.74
N ARG A 527 21.17 9.83 14.39
CA ARG A 527 22.54 10.16 13.93
C ARG A 527 23.63 9.91 14.98
N THR A 528 23.28 9.89 16.26
CA THR A 528 24.23 9.60 17.36
C THR A 528 24.71 8.16 17.37
N PHE A 529 24.00 7.25 16.69
CA PHE A 529 24.39 5.86 16.57
C PHE A 529 25.50 5.68 15.52
N PRO A 530 26.68 5.14 15.89
CA PRO A 530 27.82 5.06 14.97
C PRO A 530 27.61 4.15 13.76
N ARG A 531 26.66 3.21 13.81
CA ARG A 531 26.34 2.25 12.73
C ARG A 531 25.02 2.57 12.01
N ARG A 532 24.54 3.81 12.12
CA ARG A 532 23.27 4.31 11.53
C ARG A 532 23.09 3.94 10.05
N GLU A 533 24.12 4.16 9.22
CA GLU A 533 24.03 3.88 7.79
C GLU A 533 24.02 2.38 7.49
N GLU A 534 24.80 1.58 8.22
CA GLU A 534 24.81 0.12 8.05
C GLU A 534 23.43 -0.48 8.37
N VAL A 535 22.78 0.01 9.43
CA VAL A 535 21.41 -0.37 9.78
C VAL A 535 20.40 0.11 8.73
N MET A 536 20.44 1.38 8.32
CA MET A 536 19.48 1.90 7.33
C MET A 536 19.62 1.23 5.97
N ARG A 537 20.84 1.10 5.44
CA ARG A 537 21.10 0.40 4.18
C ARG A 537 20.67 -1.06 4.24
N ALA A 538 20.72 -1.69 5.42
CA ALA A 538 20.21 -3.03 5.62
C ALA A 538 18.68 -3.10 5.73
N MET A 539 18.02 -2.14 6.36
CA MET A 539 16.55 -2.05 6.33
C MET A 539 16.03 -1.79 4.92
N LEU A 540 16.71 -0.95 4.13
CA LEU A 540 16.41 -0.70 2.71
C LEU A 540 16.71 -1.91 1.79
N ASN A 541 17.33 -2.97 2.32
CA ASN A 541 17.40 -4.29 1.68
C ASN A 541 16.19 -5.17 2.04
N ALA A 542 15.11 -4.61 2.58
CA ALA A 542 13.77 -5.18 2.49
C ALA A 542 13.06 -4.73 1.18
N ASP A 543 11.91 -5.35 0.87
CA ASP A 543 10.91 -4.85 -0.08
C ASP A 543 9.91 -3.92 0.61
N ILE A 544 9.55 -4.27 1.86
CA ILE A 544 8.57 -3.57 2.68
C ILE A 544 9.17 -3.32 4.06
N ILE A 545 9.11 -2.07 4.53
CA ILE A 545 9.48 -1.64 5.88
C ILE A 545 8.21 -1.12 6.57
N GLY A 546 7.76 -1.83 7.60
CA GLY A 546 6.54 -1.52 8.33
C GLY A 546 6.79 -0.87 9.69
N PHE A 547 5.94 0.10 10.04
CA PHE A 547 5.94 0.79 11.33
C PHE A 547 4.52 0.88 11.90
N HIS A 548 4.36 0.95 13.23
CA HIS A 548 3.04 1.14 13.85
C HIS A 548 2.36 2.49 13.53
N THR A 549 3.12 3.57 13.38
CA THR A 549 2.59 4.95 13.22
C THR A 549 3.27 5.69 12.09
N PHE A 550 2.59 6.71 11.54
CA PHE A 550 3.19 7.59 10.54
C PHE A 550 4.38 8.38 11.09
N ASP A 551 4.42 8.74 12.37
CA ASP A 551 5.57 9.44 12.96
C ASP A 551 6.86 8.62 12.91
N TYR A 552 6.79 7.32 13.20
CA TYR A 552 7.96 6.44 13.12
C TYR A 552 8.42 6.28 11.67
N ALA A 553 7.48 6.10 10.73
CA ALA A 553 7.78 6.07 9.30
C ALA A 553 8.41 7.40 8.81
N ARG A 554 7.85 8.55 9.21
CA ARG A 554 8.36 9.90 8.91
C ARG A 554 9.75 10.14 9.47
N HIS A 555 10.06 9.63 10.66
CA HIS A 555 11.40 9.68 11.23
C HIS A 555 12.40 8.82 10.44
N PHE A 556 12.00 7.62 9.99
CA PHE A 556 12.82 6.79 9.11
C PHE A 556 13.07 7.47 7.75
N LEU A 557 12.02 8.02 7.11
CA LEU A 557 12.11 8.80 5.88
C LEU A 557 13.04 10.02 6.01
N SER A 558 12.92 10.76 7.13
CA SER A 558 13.82 11.88 7.46
C SER A 558 15.28 11.42 7.61
N CYS A 559 15.52 10.23 8.16
CA CYS A 559 16.87 9.66 8.18
C CYS A 559 17.35 9.33 6.76
N CYS A 560 16.51 8.68 5.93
CA CYS A 560 16.86 8.31 4.55
C CYS A 560 17.25 9.54 3.71
N SER A 561 16.46 10.61 3.74
CA SER A 561 16.80 11.87 3.09
C SER A 561 18.10 12.48 3.64
N ARG A 562 18.16 12.75 4.96
CA ARG A 562 19.28 13.49 5.56
C ARG A 562 20.61 12.72 5.50
N MET A 563 20.59 11.42 5.83
CA MET A 563 21.81 10.60 5.97
C MET A 563 22.21 9.86 4.69
N LEU A 564 21.26 9.50 3.82
CA LEU A 564 21.56 8.74 2.59
C LEU A 564 21.30 9.51 1.30
N GLY A 565 20.69 10.71 1.36
CA GLY A 565 20.32 11.48 0.16
C GLY A 565 19.17 10.85 -0.63
N LEU A 566 18.31 10.07 0.02
CA LEU A 566 17.21 9.36 -0.63
C LEU A 566 15.89 10.12 -0.47
N GLU A 567 15.32 10.51 -1.59
CA GLU A 567 13.95 11.03 -1.67
C GLU A 567 12.92 9.91 -1.55
N HIS A 568 11.67 10.30 -1.27
CA HIS A 568 10.54 9.39 -1.25
C HIS A 568 9.38 9.97 -2.07
N LYS A 569 8.62 9.09 -2.71
CA LYS A 569 7.41 9.43 -3.47
C LYS A 569 6.20 8.90 -2.73
N THR A 570 5.14 9.68 -2.66
CA THR A 570 3.84 9.23 -2.14
C THR A 570 2.91 8.97 -3.31
N ASN A 571 2.36 7.75 -3.39
CA ASN A 571 1.35 7.37 -4.37
C ASN A 571 0.19 6.67 -3.64
N ARG A 572 -1.01 6.59 -4.24
CA ARG A 572 -2.27 6.19 -3.56
C ARG A 572 -2.13 4.99 -2.60
N GLY A 573 -1.94 5.24 -1.30
CA GLY A 573 -1.85 4.22 -0.24
C GLY A 573 -0.46 3.64 0.08
N ALA A 574 0.61 4.11 -0.58
CA ALA A 574 1.99 3.67 -0.36
C ALA A 574 3.01 4.82 -0.39
N ILE A 575 4.08 4.70 0.40
CA ILE A 575 5.24 5.60 0.36
C ILE A 575 6.41 4.77 -0.17
N LEU A 576 7.06 5.24 -1.24
CA LEU A 576 8.12 4.50 -1.93
C LEU A 576 9.45 5.26 -1.83
N ILE A 577 10.54 4.56 -1.55
CA ILE A 577 11.90 5.06 -1.65
C ILE A 577 12.57 4.35 -2.82
N ASP A 578 13.03 5.08 -3.84
CA ASP A 578 13.90 4.50 -4.87
C ASP A 578 15.27 4.22 -4.24
N TYR A 579 15.62 2.94 -4.14
CA TYR A 579 16.89 2.48 -3.62
C TYR A 579 17.58 1.58 -4.64
N TYR A 580 18.35 2.22 -5.53
CA TYR A 580 19.08 1.60 -6.64
C TYR A 580 18.19 0.89 -7.67
N GLY A 581 17.09 1.55 -8.06
CA GLY A 581 16.13 1.00 -9.04
C GLY A 581 15.15 -0.01 -8.46
N ARG A 582 15.13 -0.18 -7.13
CA ARG A 582 14.05 -0.87 -6.40
C ARG A 582 13.22 0.16 -5.62
N ASP A 583 11.91 0.14 -5.82
CA ASP A 583 11.00 0.82 -4.90
C ASP A 583 10.89 0.02 -3.59
N VAL A 584 11.41 0.59 -2.50
CA VAL A 584 11.24 0.07 -1.14
C VAL A 584 10.00 0.71 -0.54
N CYS A 585 8.99 -0.10 -0.23
CA CYS A 585 7.72 0.36 0.29
C CYS A 585 7.78 0.60 1.81
N ILE A 586 7.41 1.80 2.24
CA ILE A 586 7.24 2.18 3.64
C ILE A 586 5.75 2.15 3.97
N LYS A 587 5.35 1.31 4.94
CA LYS A 587 3.94 1.08 5.29
C LYS A 587 3.66 1.34 6.75
N ILE A 588 2.53 1.98 7.02
CA ILE A 588 2.00 2.19 8.37
C ILE A 588 1.00 1.05 8.64
N MET A 589 1.30 0.19 9.62
CA MET A 589 0.46 -0.93 10.02
C MET A 589 0.36 -0.93 11.56
N PRO A 590 -0.60 -0.20 12.14
CA PRO A 590 -0.83 -0.22 13.58
C PRO A 590 -1.29 -1.62 14.00
N THR A 591 -0.66 -2.17 15.04
CA THR A 591 -1.01 -3.52 15.49
C THR A 591 -2.16 -3.47 16.48
N GLY A 592 -3.17 -4.30 16.24
CA GLY A 592 -4.36 -4.44 17.08
C GLY A 592 -4.29 -5.61 18.07
N ILE A 593 -5.45 -5.93 18.63
CA ILE A 593 -5.73 -7.08 19.49
C ILE A 593 -6.84 -7.95 18.84
N LYS A 594 -7.16 -9.11 19.44
CA LYS A 594 -8.28 -9.97 19.01
C LYS A 594 -9.42 -9.94 20.03
N PRO A 595 -10.50 -9.18 19.80
CA PRO A 595 -11.60 -9.07 20.76
C PRO A 595 -12.24 -10.42 21.10
N GLU A 596 -12.41 -11.30 20.12
CA GLU A 596 -13.13 -12.57 20.21
C GLU A 596 -12.51 -13.48 21.29
N ARG A 597 -11.18 -13.60 21.28
CA ARG A 597 -10.43 -14.38 22.27
C ARG A 597 -10.48 -13.77 23.67
N LEU A 598 -10.39 -12.44 23.77
CA LEU A 598 -10.47 -11.75 25.06
C LEU A 598 -11.89 -11.87 25.65
N LEU A 599 -12.92 -11.84 24.80
CA LEU A 599 -14.31 -12.09 25.19
C LEU A 599 -14.53 -13.54 25.63
N ALA A 600 -14.02 -14.53 24.89
CA ALA A 600 -14.13 -15.96 25.23
C ALA A 600 -13.50 -16.29 26.60
N ALA A 601 -12.52 -15.51 27.06
CA ALA A 601 -11.95 -15.67 28.40
C ALA A 601 -12.97 -15.36 29.52
N PHE A 602 -14.06 -14.63 29.27
CA PHE A 602 -15.12 -14.41 30.27
C PHE A 602 -16.02 -15.62 30.50
N ASP A 603 -16.03 -16.59 29.59
CA ASP A 603 -16.79 -17.85 29.75
C ASP A 603 -16.04 -18.86 30.63
N TRP A 604 -14.77 -18.59 30.96
CA TRP A 604 -13.95 -19.46 31.80
C TRP A 604 -14.32 -19.31 33.28
N SER A 605 -14.49 -20.45 33.97
CA SER A 605 -14.79 -20.50 35.41
C SER A 605 -13.85 -19.66 36.26
N ASP A 606 -12.57 -19.68 35.92
CA ASP A 606 -11.50 -19.05 36.69
C ASP A 606 -11.56 -17.53 36.56
N THR A 607 -11.91 -17.00 35.39
CA THR A 607 -12.17 -15.57 35.17
C THR A 607 -13.38 -15.10 35.98
N LEU A 608 -14.48 -15.86 35.95
CA LEU A 608 -15.70 -15.53 36.68
C LEU A 608 -15.50 -15.57 38.19
N TRP A 609 -14.83 -16.60 38.70
CA TRP A 609 -14.48 -16.72 40.11
C TRP A 609 -13.56 -15.57 40.55
N ARG A 610 -12.47 -15.34 39.81
CA ARG A 610 -11.49 -14.30 40.14
C ARG A 610 -12.10 -12.91 40.08
N ARG A 611 -13.00 -12.64 39.13
CA ARG A 611 -13.77 -11.39 39.08
C ARG A 611 -14.67 -11.23 40.31
N GLY A 612 -15.32 -12.31 40.76
CA GLY A 612 -16.12 -12.31 41.99
C GLY A 612 -15.32 -11.91 43.24
N GLU A 613 -14.12 -12.48 43.41
CA GLU A 613 -13.19 -12.11 44.48
C GLU A 613 -12.80 -10.63 44.43
N LEU A 614 -12.44 -10.14 43.23
CA LEU A 614 -12.00 -8.75 43.03
C LEU A 614 -13.15 -7.76 43.26
N CYS A 615 -14.37 -8.07 42.82
CA CYS A 615 -15.56 -7.27 43.12
C CYS A 615 -15.82 -7.15 44.63
N ALA A 616 -15.67 -8.23 45.39
CA ALA A 616 -15.79 -8.21 46.85
C ALA A 616 -14.63 -7.45 47.53
N GLN A 617 -13.41 -7.59 47.03
CA GLN A 617 -12.22 -6.89 47.55
C GLN A 617 -12.30 -5.36 47.38
N PHE A 618 -12.90 -4.92 46.27
CA PHE A 618 -13.00 -3.51 45.88
C PHE A 618 -14.43 -2.93 46.00
N GLU A 619 -15.33 -3.60 46.73
CA GLU A 619 -16.68 -3.09 46.96
C GLU A 619 -16.66 -1.66 47.55
N GLY A 620 -17.43 -0.76 46.93
CA GLY A 620 -17.50 0.66 47.33
C GLY A 620 -16.26 1.50 47.01
N LYS A 621 -15.28 0.96 46.27
CA LYS A 621 -14.03 1.64 45.89
C LYS A 621 -13.99 1.90 44.38
N THR A 622 -13.29 2.95 43.97
CA THR A 622 -12.98 3.26 42.57
C THR A 622 -11.59 2.71 42.24
N VAL A 623 -11.51 1.89 41.18
CA VAL A 623 -10.29 1.13 40.85
C VAL A 623 -9.57 1.72 39.64
N LEU A 624 -8.39 2.29 39.87
CA LEU A 624 -7.42 2.59 38.82
C LEU A 624 -6.55 1.37 38.55
N MET A 625 -6.18 1.14 37.29
CA MET A 625 -5.43 -0.04 36.88
C MET A 625 -4.23 0.32 36.00
N GLY A 626 -3.09 -0.31 36.28
CA GLY A 626 -1.90 -0.29 35.44
C GLY A 626 -1.31 -1.70 35.33
N ILE A 627 -0.89 -2.10 34.12
CA ILE A 627 -0.22 -3.38 33.87
C ILE A 627 0.95 -3.08 32.94
N ASP A 628 2.16 -3.15 33.47
CA ASP A 628 3.38 -2.72 32.78
C ASP A 628 4.52 -3.73 33.01
N ASP A 629 5.51 -3.77 32.11
CA ASP A 629 6.78 -4.42 32.42
C ASP A 629 7.63 -3.49 33.29
N MET A 630 8.49 -4.04 34.15
CA MET A 630 9.48 -3.23 34.88
C MET A 630 10.56 -2.69 33.91
N ASP A 631 10.31 -1.50 33.38
CA ASP A 631 11.12 -0.83 32.35
C ASP A 631 11.01 0.71 32.50
N VAL A 632 12.14 1.41 32.35
CA VAL A 632 12.26 2.88 32.53
C VAL A 632 11.37 3.70 31.59
N PHE A 633 10.94 3.13 30.46
CA PHE A 633 10.08 3.82 29.50
C PHE A 633 8.59 3.67 29.82
N LYS A 634 8.20 2.88 30.83
CA LYS A 634 6.79 2.66 31.21
C LYS A 634 6.23 3.71 32.18
N GLY A 635 7.09 4.52 32.80
CA GLY A 635 6.66 5.66 33.64
C GLY A 635 5.78 5.25 34.82
N ILE A 636 6.06 4.10 35.43
CA ILE A 636 5.30 3.53 36.56
C ILE A 636 5.38 4.47 37.77
N GLU A 637 6.55 5.06 37.97
CA GLU A 637 6.85 6.04 39.01
C GLU A 637 6.11 7.37 38.81
N LEU A 638 5.91 7.82 37.56
CA LEU A 638 5.12 9.02 37.23
C LEU A 638 3.65 8.79 37.59
N LYS A 639 3.12 7.60 37.28
CA LYS A 639 1.77 7.15 37.64
C LYS A 639 1.54 7.18 39.15
N LEU A 640 2.46 6.59 39.90
CA LEU A 640 2.43 6.53 41.37
C LEU A 640 2.55 7.93 42.00
N GLN A 641 3.41 8.80 41.46
CA GLN A 641 3.53 10.19 41.94
C GLN A 641 2.25 10.99 41.71
N ALA A 642 1.65 10.92 40.53
CA ALA A 642 0.38 11.61 40.25
C ALA A 642 -0.77 11.06 41.10
N PHE A 643 -0.82 9.73 41.31
CA PHE A 643 -1.76 9.11 42.24
C PHE A 643 -1.60 9.62 43.67
N GLU A 644 -0.36 9.75 44.18
CA GLU A 644 -0.11 10.38 45.48
C GLU A 644 -0.61 11.82 45.51
N GLN A 645 -0.39 12.59 44.44
CA GLN A 645 -0.88 13.97 44.36
C GLN A 645 -2.40 14.08 44.37
N VAL A 646 -3.14 13.12 43.78
CA VAL A 646 -4.61 13.04 43.91
C VAL A 646 -5.00 12.84 45.37
N LEU A 647 -4.39 11.88 46.08
CA LEU A 647 -4.69 11.63 47.50
C LEU A 647 -4.27 12.79 48.42
N ILE A 648 -3.24 13.56 48.07
CA ILE A 648 -2.83 14.77 48.80
C ILE A 648 -3.90 15.86 48.66
N HIS A 649 -4.26 16.21 47.42
CA HIS A 649 -5.11 17.37 47.12
C HIS A 649 -6.61 17.10 47.31
N HIS A 650 -7.05 15.86 47.09
CA HIS A 650 -8.45 15.46 47.11
C HIS A 650 -8.71 14.46 48.22
N ALA A 651 -8.77 14.97 49.46
CA ALA A 651 -8.95 14.16 50.66
C ALA A 651 -10.25 13.34 50.66
N GLU A 652 -11.26 13.75 49.87
CA GLU A 652 -12.54 13.05 49.68
C GLU A 652 -12.41 11.66 49.02
N TRP A 653 -11.28 11.38 48.38
CA TRP A 653 -10.98 10.09 47.74
C TRP A 653 -10.16 9.12 48.61
N ARG A 654 -9.65 9.56 49.76
CA ARG A 654 -8.97 8.68 50.73
C ARG A 654 -9.97 7.66 51.28
N GLY A 655 -9.58 6.39 51.31
CA GLY A 655 -10.47 5.28 51.66
C GLY A 655 -11.35 4.77 50.51
N ARG A 656 -11.41 5.50 49.38
CA ARG A 656 -12.30 5.18 48.24
C ARG A 656 -11.54 4.87 46.96
N LEU A 657 -10.45 5.57 46.67
CA LEU A 657 -9.67 5.39 45.44
C LEU A 657 -8.52 4.40 45.68
N VAL A 658 -8.39 3.38 44.83
CA VAL A 658 -7.31 2.39 44.84
C VAL A 658 -6.63 2.36 43.49
N LEU A 659 -5.30 2.28 43.47
CA LEU A 659 -4.50 1.95 42.30
C LEU A 659 -4.01 0.50 42.42
N VAL A 660 -4.44 -0.36 41.50
CA VAL A 660 -3.84 -1.68 41.31
C VAL A 660 -2.79 -1.55 40.21
N GLN A 661 -1.52 -1.79 40.56
CA GLN A 661 -0.42 -1.80 39.60
C GLN A 661 0.16 -3.22 39.54
N VAL A 662 0.01 -3.87 38.38
CA VAL A 662 0.69 -5.12 38.06
C VAL A 662 2.02 -4.78 37.40
N THR A 663 3.10 -5.45 37.80
CA THR A 663 4.41 -5.33 37.16
C THR A 663 4.98 -6.70 36.81
N SER A 664 5.19 -6.94 35.53
CA SER A 664 5.95 -8.10 35.03
C SER A 664 7.45 -7.89 35.23
N ALA A 665 8.21 -8.98 35.33
CA ALA A 665 9.66 -8.95 35.45
C ALA A 665 10.33 -8.25 34.25
N ALA A 666 11.47 -7.61 34.49
CA ALA A 666 12.23 -6.91 33.46
C ALA A 666 12.69 -7.82 32.32
N ARG A 667 12.57 -7.35 31.07
CA ARG A 667 12.95 -8.14 29.86
C ARG A 667 14.46 -8.42 29.75
N ALA A 668 15.28 -7.66 30.47
CA ALA A 668 16.70 -7.90 30.72
C ALA A 668 17.12 -7.19 32.02
N PRO A 669 18.09 -7.72 32.77
CA PRO A 669 18.65 -7.04 33.94
C PRO A 669 19.50 -5.84 33.53
N GLY A 670 19.52 -4.80 34.36
CA GLY A 670 20.30 -3.60 34.12
C GLY A 670 20.17 -2.62 35.27
N LYS A 671 21.26 -1.91 35.57
CA LYS A 671 21.36 -1.01 36.73
C LYS A 671 20.20 -0.01 36.80
N ASP A 672 19.86 0.62 35.67
CA ASP A 672 18.79 1.63 35.60
C ASP A 672 17.41 1.02 35.95
N VAL A 673 17.21 -0.28 35.68
CA VAL A 673 15.99 -1.02 36.01
C VAL A 673 15.98 -1.45 37.48
N ASP A 674 17.13 -1.84 38.04
CA ASP A 674 17.27 -2.16 39.47
C ASP A 674 17.07 -0.91 40.35
N GLU A 675 17.55 0.25 39.88
CA GLU A 675 17.33 1.56 40.52
C GLU A 675 15.85 1.99 40.41
N LEU A 676 15.23 1.82 39.24
CA LEU A 676 13.78 2.05 39.05
C LEU A 676 12.94 1.17 39.98
N HIS A 677 13.22 -0.14 40.03
CA HIS A 677 12.53 -1.10 40.89
C HIS A 677 12.60 -0.67 42.36
N SER A 678 13.82 -0.38 42.83
CA SER A 678 14.07 0.10 44.18
C SER A 678 13.29 1.39 44.50
N PHE A 679 13.21 2.31 43.53
CA PHE A 679 12.44 3.56 43.66
C PHE A 679 10.92 3.32 43.69
N VAL A 680 10.40 2.45 42.81
CA VAL A 680 8.99 2.05 42.77
C VAL A 680 8.58 1.36 44.08
N VAL A 681 9.38 0.42 44.59
CA VAL A 681 9.15 -0.23 45.90
C VAL A 681 9.07 0.80 47.03
N ALA A 682 10.01 1.74 47.07
CA ALA A 682 10.03 2.78 48.10
C ALA A 682 8.83 3.73 47.98
N LEU A 683 8.39 4.04 46.75
CA LEU A 683 7.25 4.91 46.47
C LEU A 683 5.91 4.24 46.82
N VAL A 684 5.70 2.97 46.47
CA VAL A 684 4.53 2.18 46.88
C VAL A 684 4.42 2.12 48.41
N ARG A 685 5.54 1.84 49.10
CA ARG A 685 5.59 1.86 50.58
C ARG A 685 5.23 3.25 51.13
N ARG A 686 5.85 4.33 50.62
CA ARG A 686 5.56 5.72 51.04
C ARG A 686 4.08 6.06 50.94
N ILE A 687 3.43 5.75 49.82
CA ILE A 687 2.02 6.06 49.58
C ILE A 687 1.14 5.25 50.54
N ASN A 688 1.40 3.95 50.68
CA ASN A 688 0.63 3.08 51.56
C ASN A 688 0.81 3.46 53.03
N ASP A 689 2.03 3.66 53.52
CA ASP A 689 2.29 4.03 54.92
C ASP A 689 1.65 5.39 55.29
N ARG A 690 1.49 6.29 54.31
CA ARG A 690 0.88 7.61 54.49
C ARG A 690 -0.66 7.61 54.47
N PHE A 691 -1.29 6.71 53.73
CA PHE A 691 -2.75 6.77 53.47
C PHE A 691 -3.53 5.47 53.78
N ARG A 692 -2.87 4.37 54.18
CA ARG A 692 -3.52 3.10 54.59
C ARG A 692 -4.46 3.31 55.78
N ALA A 693 -5.58 2.59 55.76
CA ALA A 693 -6.51 2.48 56.88
C ALA A 693 -6.98 1.01 57.00
N PRO A 694 -7.65 0.61 58.10
CA PRO A 694 -8.20 -0.75 58.21
C PRO A 694 -9.13 -1.07 57.02
N GLY A 695 -8.84 -2.14 56.28
CA GLY A 695 -9.59 -2.54 55.07
C GLY A 695 -9.29 -1.71 53.80
N TYR A 696 -8.36 -0.74 53.87
CA TYR A 696 -8.01 0.14 52.75
C TYR A 696 -6.48 0.21 52.55
N GLU A 697 -6.05 -0.27 51.39
CA GLU A 697 -4.69 -0.15 50.88
C GLU A 697 -4.74 0.70 49.59
N PRO A 698 -4.17 1.93 49.58
CA PRO A 698 -4.24 2.84 48.44
C PRO A 698 -3.60 2.28 47.16
N VAL A 699 -2.48 1.56 47.27
CA VAL A 699 -1.76 0.96 46.15
C VAL A 699 -1.60 -0.54 46.37
N VAL A 700 -2.29 -1.33 45.55
CA VAL A 700 -2.14 -2.80 45.51
C VAL A 700 -1.12 -3.13 44.42
N TRP A 701 0.10 -3.48 44.82
CA TRP A 701 1.18 -3.79 43.89
C TRP A 701 1.32 -5.32 43.71
N VAL A 702 1.29 -5.78 42.46
CA VAL A 702 1.34 -7.21 42.09
C VAL A 702 2.55 -7.45 41.20
N GLU A 703 3.63 -7.95 41.79
CA GLU A 703 4.88 -8.23 41.08
C GLU A 703 4.94 -9.69 40.58
N ARG A 704 4.21 -9.97 39.50
CA ARG A 704 4.29 -11.23 38.75
C ARG A 704 3.58 -11.11 37.40
N PRO A 705 3.90 -11.99 36.42
CA PRO A 705 3.04 -12.21 35.27
C PRO A 705 1.61 -12.57 35.72
N VAL A 706 0.62 -12.02 35.01
CA VAL A 706 -0.81 -12.33 35.20
C VAL A 706 -1.32 -13.15 34.01
N PRO A 707 -1.88 -14.35 34.22
CA PRO A 707 -2.46 -15.14 33.14
C PRO A 707 -3.72 -14.46 32.58
N LEU A 708 -4.11 -14.81 31.34
CA LEU A 708 -5.22 -14.15 30.64
C LEU A 708 -6.52 -14.08 31.47
N TYR A 709 -6.91 -15.16 32.14
CA TYR A 709 -8.14 -15.19 32.97
C TYR A 709 -8.12 -14.11 34.08
N GLU A 710 -6.98 -13.95 34.77
CA GLU A 710 -6.85 -12.97 35.85
C GLU A 710 -6.70 -11.56 35.29
N ARG A 711 -5.99 -11.40 34.16
CA ARG A 711 -5.86 -10.12 33.45
C ARG A 711 -7.24 -9.60 33.01
N MET A 712 -8.07 -10.45 32.41
CA MET A 712 -9.44 -10.07 32.03
C MET A 712 -10.32 -9.77 33.25
N ALA A 713 -10.20 -10.54 34.34
CA ALA A 713 -10.88 -10.25 35.59
C ALA A 713 -10.48 -8.86 36.17
N LEU A 714 -9.19 -8.57 36.28
CA LEU A 714 -8.64 -7.28 36.74
C LEU A 714 -9.09 -6.11 35.87
N LEU A 715 -9.02 -6.25 34.54
CA LEU A 715 -9.45 -5.20 33.61
C LEU A 715 -10.96 -4.97 33.66
N SER A 716 -11.77 -6.02 33.88
CA SER A 716 -13.23 -5.89 33.96
C SER A 716 -13.71 -5.10 35.19
N VAL A 717 -13.00 -5.21 36.32
CA VAL A 717 -13.32 -4.47 37.56
C VAL A 717 -12.72 -3.06 37.62
N ALA A 718 -11.87 -2.68 36.68
CA ALA A 718 -11.22 -1.38 36.68
C ALA A 718 -12.14 -0.26 36.16
N ASP A 719 -12.27 0.82 36.94
CA ASP A 719 -12.97 2.04 36.54
C ASP A 719 -12.22 2.85 35.49
N CYS A 720 -10.89 2.85 35.57
CA CYS A 720 -10.02 3.52 34.63
C CYS A 720 -8.68 2.80 34.50
N VAL A 721 -8.21 2.60 33.27
CA VAL A 721 -6.82 2.20 33.00
C VAL A 721 -5.96 3.45 32.77
N VAL A 722 -4.76 3.44 33.34
CA VAL A 722 -3.82 4.56 33.33
C VAL A 722 -2.49 4.10 32.74
N VAL A 723 -2.16 4.58 31.54
CA VAL A 723 -0.94 4.26 30.78
C VAL A 723 -0.05 5.50 30.70
N THR A 724 1.11 5.45 31.34
CA THR A 724 2.02 6.60 31.55
C THR A 724 3.37 6.44 30.86
N ALA A 725 3.50 5.48 29.95
CA ALA A 725 4.75 5.22 29.25
C ALA A 725 5.26 6.49 28.52
N THR A 726 6.52 6.82 28.77
CA THR A 726 7.20 8.02 28.28
C THR A 726 7.61 7.87 26.82
N ARG A 727 7.85 6.64 26.36
CA ARG A 727 7.84 6.20 24.96
C ARG A 727 7.40 4.73 24.89
N ASP A 728 6.56 4.39 23.93
CA ASP A 728 6.16 2.99 23.68
C ASP A 728 5.74 2.82 22.21
N GLY A 729 6.16 1.72 21.58
CA GLY A 729 5.92 1.49 20.14
C GLY A 729 4.43 1.33 19.82
N MET A 730 3.79 0.34 20.45
CA MET A 730 2.33 0.19 20.50
C MET A 730 1.97 -0.41 21.85
N ASN A 731 1.11 0.27 22.61
CA ASN A 731 0.66 -0.23 23.91
C ASN A 731 -0.74 -0.86 23.75
N LEU A 732 -0.85 -2.16 24.00
CA LEU A 732 -2.07 -2.92 23.76
C LEU A 732 -3.07 -2.89 24.94
N LEU A 733 -2.61 -2.54 26.14
CA LEU A 733 -3.42 -2.56 27.37
C LEU A 733 -4.72 -1.72 27.27
N PRO A 734 -4.73 -0.52 26.65
CA PRO A 734 -5.97 0.24 26.46
C PRO A 734 -7.02 -0.51 25.63
N TYR A 735 -6.61 -1.24 24.59
CA TYR A 735 -7.53 -2.00 23.76
C TYR A 735 -8.05 -3.22 24.52
N GLU A 736 -7.18 -3.95 25.22
CA GLU A 736 -7.58 -5.08 26.08
C GLU A 736 -8.60 -4.65 27.14
N TYR A 737 -8.39 -3.48 27.74
CA TYR A 737 -9.32 -2.88 28.71
C TYR A 737 -10.68 -2.53 28.10
N VAL A 738 -10.71 -1.94 26.90
CA VAL A 738 -11.97 -1.63 26.20
C VAL A 738 -12.78 -2.91 25.97
N VAL A 739 -12.15 -3.99 25.51
CA VAL A 739 -12.82 -5.29 25.34
C VAL A 739 -13.26 -5.88 26.69
N ALA A 740 -12.41 -5.80 27.72
CA ALA A 740 -12.75 -6.28 29.07
C ALA A 740 -13.96 -5.57 29.70
N ARG A 741 -14.18 -4.30 29.34
CA ARG A 741 -15.32 -3.48 29.82
C ARG A 741 -16.59 -3.66 29.00
N GLN A 742 -16.51 -4.23 27.80
CA GLN A 742 -17.68 -4.71 27.05
C GLN A 742 -18.25 -5.99 27.67
N GLY A 743 -17.36 -6.95 27.98
CA GLY A 743 -17.70 -8.20 28.68
C GLY A 743 -18.59 -9.18 27.89
N ALA A 744 -18.94 -10.30 28.52
CA ALA A 744 -19.67 -11.41 27.90
C ALA A 744 -21.09 -11.08 27.38
N ALA A 745 -21.65 -9.92 27.73
CA ALA A 745 -22.95 -9.48 27.19
C ALA A 745 -22.92 -9.33 25.65
N ALA A 746 -21.75 -9.06 25.07
CA ALA A 746 -21.56 -9.07 23.62
C ALA A 746 -21.45 -10.48 23.00
N ALA A 747 -21.00 -11.48 23.77
CA ALA A 747 -20.79 -12.86 23.28
C ALA A 747 -22.10 -13.66 23.15
N VAL A 748 -23.12 -13.32 23.94
CA VAL A 748 -24.47 -13.93 23.85
C VAL A 748 -25.32 -13.26 22.75
N GLY A 749 -24.86 -12.14 22.20
CA GLY A 749 -25.50 -11.37 21.12
C GLY A 749 -25.29 -11.93 19.72
N GLY A 750 -25.52 -13.23 19.53
CA GLY A 750 -25.62 -13.86 18.20
C GLY A 750 -26.94 -13.49 17.51
N GLY A 751 -27.16 -12.19 17.28
CA GLY A 751 -28.38 -11.62 16.71
C GLY A 751 -28.23 -10.11 16.48
N GLY A 752 -28.70 -9.63 15.33
CA GLY A 752 -28.41 -8.28 14.83
C GLY A 752 -29.01 -7.12 15.65
N PRO A 753 -28.68 -5.86 15.28
CA PRO A 753 -29.09 -4.67 16.00
C PRO A 753 -30.59 -4.34 15.76
N GLY A 754 -31.47 -5.02 16.49
CA GLY A 754 -32.91 -4.77 16.46
C GLY A 754 -33.64 -5.44 17.62
N GLY A 755 -33.82 -4.71 18.73
CA GLY A 755 -34.37 -5.29 19.95
C GLY A 755 -34.55 -4.33 21.13
N VAL A 756 -35.31 -3.25 20.92
CA VAL A 756 -35.92 -2.48 22.03
C VAL A 756 -37.43 -2.51 21.86
N ASP A 757 -38.11 -3.28 22.70
CA ASP A 757 -39.32 -2.85 23.42
C ASP A 757 -39.91 -4.01 24.26
N ALA A 758 -40.00 -3.79 25.57
CA ALA A 758 -41.04 -4.34 26.46
C ALA A 758 -40.87 -3.80 27.89
N ALA A 759 -41.50 -2.68 28.21
CA ALA A 759 -41.71 -2.25 29.59
C ALA A 759 -43.15 -2.58 30.05
N GLY A 760 -43.29 -3.22 31.21
CA GLY A 760 -44.55 -3.31 31.95
C GLY A 760 -45.03 -4.72 32.30
N GLY A 761 -45.33 -4.97 33.59
CA GLY A 761 -46.10 -6.15 34.02
C GLY A 761 -45.68 -6.80 35.34
N ASP A 762 -45.99 -6.15 36.47
CA ASP A 762 -46.34 -6.69 37.80
C ASP A 762 -45.59 -7.86 38.50
N ALA A 763 -45.68 -7.82 39.83
CA ALA A 763 -44.94 -8.68 40.75
C ALA A 763 -45.64 -10.02 41.08
N ALA A 764 -44.85 -11.10 41.17
CA ALA A 764 -45.14 -12.26 42.03
C ALA A 764 -43.85 -13.00 42.42
N GLY A 765 -43.71 -13.35 43.70
CA GLY A 765 -42.45 -13.78 44.31
C GLY A 765 -41.88 -15.15 43.89
N GLY A 766 -40.55 -15.28 44.08
CA GLY A 766 -39.80 -16.53 43.99
C GLY A 766 -38.41 -16.39 44.61
N LEU A 767 -38.10 -17.21 45.63
CA LEU A 767 -36.81 -17.19 46.33
C LEU A 767 -35.74 -17.97 45.56
N ALA A 768 -34.72 -17.29 45.03
CA ALA A 768 -33.44 -17.89 44.67
C ALA A 768 -32.34 -16.81 44.71
N GLY A 769 -31.23 -17.08 45.41
CA GLY A 769 -30.08 -16.17 45.44
C GLY A 769 -29.26 -16.29 44.16
N GLY A 770 -29.24 -15.24 43.34
CA GLY A 770 -28.37 -15.09 42.18
C GLY A 770 -27.66 -13.74 42.23
N ALA A 771 -26.38 -13.70 41.83
CA ALA A 771 -25.60 -12.47 41.81
C ALA A 771 -26.24 -11.41 40.90
N ALA A 772 -26.13 -10.14 41.28
CA ALA A 772 -26.74 -9.03 40.55
C ALA A 772 -26.26 -8.95 39.09
N ALA A 773 -27.16 -8.57 38.19
CA ALA A 773 -26.87 -8.37 36.78
C ALA A 773 -25.75 -7.32 36.57
N PRO A 774 -24.90 -7.47 35.53
CA PRO A 774 -23.76 -6.59 35.33
C PRO A 774 -24.18 -5.13 35.07
N GLN A 775 -23.55 -4.20 35.79
CA GLN A 775 -23.70 -2.76 35.58
C GLN A 775 -23.11 -2.31 34.23
N ALA A 776 -23.58 -1.16 33.75
CA ALA A 776 -23.37 -0.66 32.40
C ALA A 776 -21.90 -0.52 31.95
N THR A 777 -21.69 -0.75 30.65
CA THR A 777 -20.39 -0.86 29.97
C THR A 777 -19.75 0.51 29.76
N HIS A 778 -18.76 0.83 30.61
CA HIS A 778 -18.07 2.12 30.57
C HIS A 778 -16.56 1.93 30.78
N SER A 779 -15.74 2.18 29.75
CA SER A 779 -14.28 2.28 29.88
C SER A 779 -13.85 3.73 30.11
N MET A 780 -12.93 3.99 31.03
CA MET A 780 -12.15 5.24 31.03
C MET A 780 -10.66 4.99 30.86
N LEU A 781 -10.02 5.85 30.07
CA LEU A 781 -8.64 5.73 29.68
C LEU A 781 -7.92 7.06 29.93
N VAL A 782 -6.84 7.01 30.70
CA VAL A 782 -5.82 8.07 30.77
C VAL A 782 -4.57 7.53 30.09
N VAL A 783 -4.15 8.14 28.99
CA VAL A 783 -3.12 7.57 28.09
C VAL A 783 -2.10 8.63 27.72
N SER A 784 -0.82 8.30 27.89
CA SER A 784 0.30 9.13 27.44
C SER A 784 0.16 9.55 25.97
N GLU A 785 0.53 10.78 25.63
CA GLU A 785 0.62 11.23 24.24
C GLU A 785 1.78 10.58 23.46
N PHE A 786 2.71 9.91 24.16
CA PHE A 786 3.94 9.36 23.59
C PHE A 786 3.89 7.86 23.25
N VAL A 787 2.72 7.21 23.32
CA VAL A 787 2.50 5.80 22.96
C VAL A 787 1.76 5.65 21.62
N GLY A 788 2.13 4.67 20.80
CA GLY A 788 1.59 4.51 19.45
C GLY A 788 0.08 4.27 19.33
N CYS A 789 -0.63 3.88 20.41
CA CYS A 789 -2.10 3.77 20.41
C CYS A 789 -2.82 5.10 20.71
N SER A 790 -2.11 6.12 21.20
CA SER A 790 -2.70 7.41 21.60
C SER A 790 -3.45 8.12 20.46
N PRO A 791 -2.96 8.15 19.20
CA PRO A 791 -3.70 8.71 18.07
C PRO A 791 -5.05 8.01 17.82
N SER A 792 -5.09 6.68 17.92
CA SER A 792 -6.28 5.85 17.66
C SER A 792 -7.35 5.96 18.74
N LEU A 793 -6.98 6.27 19.98
CA LEU A 793 -7.88 6.28 21.14
C LEU A 793 -8.53 7.66 21.36
N SER A 794 -9.37 8.08 20.41
CA SER A 794 -9.96 9.44 20.38
C SER A 794 -10.83 9.81 21.60
N GLY A 795 -11.35 8.82 22.35
CA GLY A 795 -12.12 9.03 23.57
C GLY A 795 -11.28 9.09 24.86
N ALA A 796 -9.97 8.81 24.81
CA ALA A 796 -9.09 8.81 25.97
C ALA A 796 -8.74 10.24 26.44
N ILE A 797 -8.40 10.38 27.72
CA ILE A 797 -7.77 11.60 28.24
C ILE A 797 -6.28 11.50 27.97
N ARG A 798 -5.80 12.25 26.97
CA ARG A 798 -4.38 12.32 26.62
C ARG A 798 -3.62 13.15 27.65
N VAL A 799 -2.43 12.69 28.01
CA VAL A 799 -1.56 13.34 29.00
C VAL A 799 -0.11 13.36 28.56
N ASN A 800 0.60 14.42 28.91
CA ASN A 800 2.05 14.40 28.97
C ASN A 800 2.45 13.80 30.33
N PRO A 801 3.04 12.58 30.40
CA PRO A 801 3.32 11.91 31.66
C PRO A 801 4.38 12.62 32.50
N TRP A 802 5.19 13.50 31.91
CA TRP A 802 6.21 14.29 32.60
C TRP A 802 5.61 15.43 33.45
N SER A 803 4.39 15.89 33.17
CA SER A 803 3.66 16.81 34.04
C SER A 803 2.81 16.02 35.05
N ILE A 804 3.33 15.91 36.27
CA ILE A 804 2.64 15.24 37.37
C ILE A 804 1.33 15.96 37.74
N GLU A 805 1.25 17.29 37.59
CA GLU A 805 0.00 18.04 37.77
C GLU A 805 -1.04 17.70 36.70
N ALA A 806 -0.66 17.70 35.41
CA ALA A 806 -1.59 17.34 34.33
C ALA A 806 -2.06 15.88 34.44
N LEU A 807 -1.16 14.96 34.82
CA LEU A 807 -1.51 13.56 35.06
C LEU A 807 -2.44 13.40 36.28
N ARG A 808 -2.21 14.14 37.38
CA ARG A 808 -3.12 14.22 38.53
C ARG A 808 -4.51 14.69 38.09
N ASP A 809 -4.56 15.78 37.33
CA ASP A 809 -5.82 16.40 36.91
C ASP A 809 -6.59 15.52 35.92
N ALA A 810 -5.89 14.80 35.04
CA ALA A 810 -6.47 13.78 34.17
C ALA A 810 -7.05 12.60 34.95
N ILE A 811 -6.32 12.07 35.96
CA ILE A 811 -6.83 11.00 36.84
C ILE A 811 -8.07 11.50 37.61
N TYR A 812 -8.02 12.71 38.18
CA TYR A 812 -9.14 13.31 38.91
C TYR A 812 -10.36 13.55 38.01
N THR A 813 -10.14 13.96 36.75
CA THR A 813 -11.20 14.10 35.75
C THR A 813 -11.79 12.74 35.37
N ALA A 814 -10.96 11.72 35.15
CA ALA A 814 -11.39 10.37 34.79
C ALA A 814 -12.34 9.74 35.83
N ILE A 815 -12.06 9.92 37.12
CA ILE A 815 -12.88 9.38 38.22
C ILE A 815 -14.12 10.22 38.54
N ARG A 816 -14.25 11.43 37.98
CA ARG A 816 -15.40 12.33 38.18
C ARG A 816 -16.31 12.49 36.97
N LEU A 817 -15.91 11.98 35.80
CA LEU A 817 -16.72 12.04 34.57
C LEU A 817 -18.08 11.33 34.75
N PRO A 818 -19.21 11.99 34.40
CA PRO A 818 -20.53 11.37 34.36
C PRO A 818 -20.56 10.07 33.55
N LEU A 819 -21.42 9.13 33.95
CA LEU A 819 -21.53 7.82 33.30
C LEU A 819 -21.88 7.93 31.80
N GLU A 820 -22.70 8.92 31.43
CA GLU A 820 -23.05 9.23 30.03
C GLU A 820 -21.81 9.61 29.20
N ASP A 821 -20.94 10.48 29.71
CA ASP A 821 -19.68 10.84 29.05
C ASP A 821 -18.71 9.65 28.97
N ARG A 822 -18.68 8.79 30.00
CA ARG A 822 -17.88 7.55 30.00
C ARG A 822 -18.40 6.57 28.94
N ALA A 823 -19.73 6.47 28.76
CA ALA A 823 -20.35 5.65 27.72
C ALA A 823 -20.04 6.16 26.31
N ALA A 824 -20.21 7.46 26.06
CA ALA A 824 -19.92 8.09 24.76
C ALA A 824 -18.42 8.00 24.37
N ARG A 825 -17.52 7.99 25.36
CA ARG A 825 -16.08 7.72 25.14
C ARG A 825 -15.79 6.25 24.87
N HIS A 826 -16.50 5.33 25.54
CA HIS A 826 -16.37 3.89 25.34
C HIS A 826 -16.78 3.46 23.93
N GLU A 827 -17.93 3.95 23.42
CA GLU A 827 -18.42 3.61 22.09
C GLU A 827 -17.42 3.99 20.97
N LYS A 828 -16.72 5.13 21.13
CA LYS A 828 -15.68 5.58 20.19
C LYS A 828 -14.46 4.66 20.13
N HIS A 829 -14.20 3.86 21.17
CA HIS A 829 -13.08 2.91 21.18
C HIS A 829 -13.44 1.52 20.64
N TRP A 830 -14.73 1.16 20.62
CA TRP A 830 -15.20 -0.18 20.26
C TRP A 830 -15.18 -0.46 18.73
N LYS A 831 -15.25 0.57 17.89
CA LYS A 831 -15.50 0.45 16.44
C LYS A 831 -14.25 0.33 15.55
N TYR A 832 -13.17 -0.33 16.00
CA TYR A 832 -11.92 -0.45 15.23
C TYR A 832 -11.50 -1.91 14.99
N SER A 833 -11.28 -2.27 13.73
CA SER A 833 -10.63 -3.51 13.27
C SER A 833 -9.76 -3.22 12.04
N TYR A 834 -8.63 -3.91 11.89
CA TYR A 834 -7.63 -3.70 10.83
C TYR A 834 -6.96 -5.02 10.45
N LEU A 835 -7.10 -5.52 9.21
CA LEU A 835 -6.17 -6.52 8.66
C LEU A 835 -6.17 -6.80 7.12
N ALA A 836 -6.11 -5.78 6.24
CA ALA A 836 -6.25 -6.00 4.78
C ALA A 836 -4.99 -5.79 3.90
N ASP A 837 -3.88 -5.27 4.46
CA ASP A 837 -2.91 -4.50 3.65
C ASP A 837 -1.65 -5.24 3.15
N PHE A 838 -1.37 -6.48 3.60
CA PHE A 838 -0.06 -7.12 3.41
C PHE A 838 0.15 -7.77 2.02
N GLN A 839 -0.91 -8.35 1.43
CA GLN A 839 -0.78 -9.16 0.20
C GLN A 839 -0.77 -8.34 -1.10
N ARG A 840 -1.23 -7.08 -1.06
CA ARG A 840 -1.41 -6.23 -2.25
C ARG A 840 -0.10 -5.86 -2.95
N PHE A 841 1.01 -5.76 -2.21
CA PHE A 841 2.22 -5.06 -2.68
C PHE A 841 3.43 -5.97 -3.02
N THR A 842 3.30 -7.30 -2.93
CA THR A 842 4.39 -8.23 -3.27
C THR A 842 4.31 -8.83 -4.68
N LYS A 843 3.24 -8.51 -5.45
CA LYS A 843 3.01 -9.07 -6.80
C LYS A 843 4.02 -8.61 -7.86
N ASP A 844 4.45 -7.35 -7.85
CA ASP A 844 5.26 -6.79 -8.94
C ASP A 844 6.77 -7.08 -8.85
N HIS A 845 7.28 -7.43 -7.65
CA HIS A 845 8.73 -7.63 -7.45
C HIS A 845 9.30 -8.82 -8.25
N ALA A 846 8.46 -9.77 -8.67
CA ALA A 846 8.86 -10.94 -9.45
C ALA A 846 9.41 -10.58 -10.86
N ARG A 847 9.12 -9.37 -11.36
CA ARG A 847 9.43 -8.91 -12.73
C ARG A 847 10.81 -8.24 -12.89
N LEU A 848 11.53 -7.99 -11.79
CA LEU A 848 12.81 -7.28 -11.78
C LEU A 848 14.02 -8.24 -11.83
N GLN A 849 15.08 -7.84 -12.53
CA GLN A 849 16.39 -8.51 -12.50
C GLN A 849 17.32 -7.79 -11.53
N CYS A 850 17.65 -8.45 -10.41
CA CYS A 850 18.47 -7.87 -9.34
C CYS A 850 19.92 -8.36 -9.40
N PHE A 851 20.87 -7.44 -9.32
CA PHE A 851 22.33 -7.65 -9.30
C PHE A 851 22.94 -7.11 -8.00
N ASP A 852 24.02 -7.73 -7.52
CA ASP A 852 24.76 -7.29 -6.34
C ASP A 852 26.00 -6.46 -6.68
N LEU A 853 26.30 -5.46 -5.83
CA LEU A 853 27.51 -4.66 -5.93
C LEU A 853 28.11 -4.43 -4.53
N GLY A 854 29.38 -4.78 -4.33
CA GLY A 854 30.15 -4.49 -3.12
C GLY A 854 30.10 -5.57 -2.02
N PHE A 855 31.23 -5.75 -1.32
CA PHE A 855 31.46 -6.92 -0.45
C PHE A 855 31.10 -6.71 1.03
N ALA A 856 31.30 -5.52 1.59
CA ALA A 856 31.11 -5.23 3.03
C ALA A 856 29.65 -4.85 3.35
N LEU A 857 29.27 -4.70 4.64
CA LEU A 857 27.89 -4.29 5.00
C LEU A 857 27.59 -2.84 4.62
N ASN A 858 28.58 -1.95 4.73
CA ASN A 858 28.48 -0.54 4.35
C ASN A 858 28.59 -0.29 2.84
N THR A 859 29.17 -1.21 2.06
CA THR A 859 29.36 -1.07 0.61
C THR A 859 28.42 -1.90 -0.26
N PHE A 860 27.69 -2.86 0.32
CA PHE A 860 26.74 -3.70 -0.41
C PHE A 860 25.51 -2.91 -0.89
N ARG A 861 25.19 -3.06 -2.18
CA ARG A 861 24.05 -2.47 -2.87
C ARG A 861 23.39 -3.56 -3.72
N MET A 862 22.06 -3.54 -3.79
CA MET A 862 21.30 -4.34 -4.75
C MET A 862 20.71 -3.42 -5.80
N VAL A 863 21.14 -3.59 -7.04
CA VAL A 863 20.63 -2.84 -8.20
C VAL A 863 19.56 -3.67 -8.89
N ALA A 864 18.38 -3.11 -9.11
CA ALA A 864 17.37 -3.76 -9.95
C ALA A 864 17.28 -3.07 -11.32
N LEU A 865 17.14 -3.91 -12.35
CA LEU A 865 16.95 -3.52 -13.75
C LEU A 865 15.67 -4.19 -14.27
N THR A 866 14.98 -3.54 -15.20
CA THR A 866 13.77 -4.10 -15.80
C THR A 866 14.10 -5.31 -16.68
N SER A 867 13.19 -6.26 -16.84
CA SER A 867 13.40 -7.47 -17.66
C SER A 867 13.65 -7.20 -19.16
N ASN A 868 13.41 -5.96 -19.60
CA ASN A 868 13.63 -5.49 -20.96
C ASN A 868 14.94 -4.70 -21.12
N PHE A 869 15.64 -4.35 -20.04
CA PHE A 869 16.90 -3.62 -20.08
C PHE A 869 18.02 -4.46 -20.71
N ARG A 870 18.43 -4.09 -21.93
CA ARG A 870 19.35 -4.91 -22.75
C ARG A 870 20.44 -4.06 -23.39
N LYS A 871 21.57 -4.67 -23.75
CA LYS A 871 22.57 -3.97 -24.56
C LYS A 871 21.95 -3.59 -25.92
N LEU A 872 22.17 -2.35 -26.37
CA LEU A 872 21.64 -1.82 -27.62
C LEU A 872 21.96 -2.77 -28.79
N PRO A 873 20.95 -3.37 -29.47
CA PRO A 873 21.19 -4.37 -30.51
C PRO A 873 21.61 -3.70 -31.82
N THR A 874 22.90 -3.37 -31.94
CA THR A 874 23.47 -2.58 -33.05
C THR A 874 23.06 -3.12 -34.42
N ASP A 875 23.07 -4.44 -34.64
CA ASP A 875 22.70 -5.03 -35.93
C ASP A 875 21.23 -4.84 -36.29
N THR A 876 20.34 -4.77 -35.30
CA THR A 876 18.92 -4.47 -35.51
C THR A 876 18.74 -2.99 -35.79
N LEU A 877 19.37 -2.12 -35.00
CA LEU A 877 19.38 -0.67 -35.19
C LEU A 877 19.85 -0.29 -36.61
N LEU A 878 20.96 -0.87 -37.09
CA LEU A 878 21.50 -0.61 -38.43
C LEU A 878 20.55 -1.09 -39.56
N LYS A 879 19.89 -2.25 -39.37
CA LYS A 879 18.89 -2.75 -40.33
C LYS A 879 17.65 -1.88 -40.38
N THR A 880 17.21 -1.36 -39.24
CA THR A 880 16.07 -0.44 -39.15
C THR A 880 16.43 0.89 -39.80
N TYR A 881 17.54 1.51 -39.40
CA TYR A 881 18.10 2.73 -40.00
C TYR A 881 18.14 2.67 -41.55
N SER A 882 18.63 1.55 -42.09
CA SER A 882 18.76 1.33 -43.55
C SER A 882 17.42 1.26 -44.30
N ARG A 883 16.31 1.06 -43.60
CA ARG A 883 14.94 0.93 -44.17
C ARG A 883 14.08 2.18 -43.92
N SER A 884 14.51 3.06 -43.02
CA SER A 884 13.80 4.25 -42.59
C SER A 884 14.01 5.44 -43.54
N GLY A 885 12.94 6.17 -43.82
CA GLY A 885 12.93 7.35 -44.70
C GLY A 885 13.15 8.69 -43.99
N LYS A 886 12.78 8.82 -42.71
CA LYS A 886 12.89 10.06 -41.91
C LYS A 886 13.36 9.75 -40.49
N ARG A 887 14.59 10.17 -40.16
CA ARG A 887 15.34 9.64 -39.01
C ARG A 887 15.72 10.76 -38.06
N VAL A 888 15.39 10.63 -36.78
CA VAL A 888 15.72 11.63 -35.75
C VAL A 888 16.78 11.07 -34.78
N PHE A 889 17.76 11.90 -34.45
CA PHE A 889 18.83 11.61 -33.49
C PHE A 889 18.81 12.66 -32.38
N LEU A 890 18.70 12.20 -31.13
CA LEU A 890 18.62 13.02 -29.92
C LEU A 890 19.79 12.59 -29.02
N LEU A 891 20.84 13.40 -28.94
CA LEU A 891 22.09 13.02 -28.28
C LEU A 891 22.40 14.00 -27.15
N ASP A 892 22.61 13.50 -25.94
CA ASP A 892 23.24 14.30 -24.88
C ASP A 892 24.72 14.60 -25.19
N HIS A 893 25.24 15.65 -24.56
CA HIS A 893 26.64 16.05 -24.64
C HIS A 893 27.55 15.45 -23.53
N ASP A 894 27.24 15.68 -22.24
CA ASP A 894 28.18 15.60 -21.10
C ASP A 894 28.14 14.23 -20.39
N GLY A 895 28.99 13.32 -20.86
CA GLY A 895 29.01 11.91 -20.47
C GLY A 895 28.41 10.97 -21.52
N THR A 896 27.93 11.53 -22.65
CA THR A 896 27.41 10.80 -23.81
C THR A 896 28.29 10.98 -25.05
N LEU A 897 28.53 12.23 -25.48
CA LEU A 897 29.43 12.55 -26.60
C LEU A 897 30.84 12.95 -26.14
N VAL A 898 30.97 13.40 -24.89
CA VAL A 898 32.24 13.72 -24.22
C VAL A 898 32.36 12.86 -22.95
N PRO A 899 33.45 12.13 -22.69
CA PRO A 899 33.57 11.34 -21.47
C PRO A 899 33.60 12.22 -20.20
N GLN A 900 32.92 11.79 -19.13
CA GLN A 900 32.97 12.49 -17.85
C GLN A 900 34.40 12.47 -17.27
N GLY A 901 34.86 13.62 -16.79
CA GLY A 901 36.18 13.78 -16.16
C GLY A 901 37.33 14.14 -17.12
N GLU A 902 37.08 14.33 -18.42
CA GLU A 902 38.09 14.91 -19.31
C GLU A 902 38.28 16.41 -19.03
N SER A 903 39.54 16.88 -19.08
CA SER A 903 39.88 18.30 -18.88
C SER A 903 39.41 19.22 -20.02
N SER A 904 38.87 18.65 -21.10
CA SER A 904 38.29 19.37 -22.24
C SER A 904 36.81 19.04 -22.33
N SER A 905 35.96 20.04 -22.13
CA SER A 905 34.52 19.91 -22.38
C SER A 905 34.14 19.89 -23.86
N ARG A 906 35.09 20.08 -24.78
CA ARG A 906 34.81 20.07 -26.23
C ARG A 906 34.89 18.62 -26.79
N PRO A 907 33.91 18.17 -27.60
CA PRO A 907 33.98 16.89 -28.30
C PRO A 907 35.20 16.77 -29.22
N GLY A 908 35.85 15.61 -29.20
CA GLY A 908 37.02 15.34 -30.03
C GLY A 908 36.70 15.25 -31.53
N ASP A 909 37.70 15.49 -32.39
CA ASP A 909 37.58 15.52 -33.86
C ASP A 909 36.96 14.26 -34.48
N ALA A 910 37.01 13.11 -33.78
CA ALA A 910 36.38 11.89 -34.23
C ALA A 910 34.84 11.93 -34.06
N VAL A 911 34.34 12.47 -32.96
CA VAL A 911 32.91 12.70 -32.71
C VAL A 911 32.36 13.74 -33.68
N LEU A 912 33.08 14.86 -33.87
CA LEU A 912 32.68 15.91 -34.81
C LEU A 912 32.56 15.40 -36.25
N ARG A 913 33.48 14.55 -36.71
CA ARG A 913 33.41 13.91 -38.04
C ARG A 913 32.21 12.95 -38.17
N VAL A 914 31.87 12.21 -37.13
CA VAL A 914 30.70 11.31 -37.15
C VAL A 914 29.40 12.12 -37.21
N LEU A 915 29.28 13.18 -36.41
CA LEU A 915 28.13 14.09 -36.49
C LEU A 915 28.01 14.76 -37.86
N GLN A 916 29.13 15.19 -38.45
CA GLN A 916 29.15 15.74 -39.81
C GLN A 916 28.79 14.71 -40.89
N GLY A 917 29.12 13.43 -40.67
CA GLY A 917 28.64 12.33 -41.51
C GLY A 917 27.12 12.15 -41.41
N LEU A 918 26.58 12.09 -40.18
CA LEU A 918 25.14 11.94 -39.94
C LEU A 918 24.33 13.12 -40.51
N THR A 919 24.80 14.36 -40.33
CA THR A 919 24.13 15.57 -40.85
C THR A 919 24.36 15.82 -42.34
N ALA A 920 25.20 15.01 -43.02
CA ALA A 920 25.33 15.05 -44.48
C ALA A 920 24.09 14.45 -45.19
N ASN A 921 23.36 13.56 -44.54
CA ASN A 921 22.09 13.04 -45.05
C ASN A 921 20.93 14.04 -44.82
N PRO A 922 20.19 14.47 -45.87
CA PRO A 922 18.98 15.28 -45.67
C PRO A 922 17.80 14.48 -45.06
N ALA A 923 17.87 13.15 -44.98
CA ALA A 923 16.88 12.32 -44.28
C ALA A 923 17.12 12.23 -42.76
N ASN A 924 18.27 12.70 -42.27
CA ASN A 924 18.63 12.67 -40.85
C ASN A 924 18.45 14.05 -40.22
N THR A 925 17.68 14.10 -39.14
CA THR A 925 17.49 15.26 -38.27
C THR A 925 18.27 15.00 -36.98
N VAL A 926 19.36 15.73 -36.74
CA VAL A 926 20.28 15.48 -35.61
C VAL A 926 20.27 16.66 -34.65
N TYR A 927 20.01 16.38 -33.37
CA TYR A 927 20.09 17.34 -32.27
C TYR A 927 21.12 16.91 -31.22
N VAL A 928 21.92 17.87 -30.75
CA VAL A 928 22.64 17.77 -29.47
C VAL A 928 21.87 18.57 -28.42
N ILE A 929 21.55 17.93 -27.30
CA ILE A 929 20.83 18.51 -26.17
C ILE A 929 21.80 18.57 -24.99
N SER A 930 21.95 19.72 -24.33
CA SER A 930 22.91 19.89 -23.24
C SER A 930 22.43 20.91 -22.20
N GLY A 931 22.96 20.78 -20.97
CA GLY A 931 22.82 21.78 -19.91
C GLY A 931 23.73 23.00 -20.07
N ARG A 932 24.63 23.00 -21.06
CA ARG A 932 25.60 24.08 -21.33
C ARG A 932 24.98 25.33 -21.94
N ALA A 933 25.68 26.45 -21.78
CA ALA A 933 25.31 27.72 -22.38
C ALA A 933 25.41 27.66 -23.93
N ARG A 934 24.53 28.41 -24.62
CA ARG A 934 24.43 28.39 -26.09
C ARG A 934 25.75 28.73 -26.80
N THR A 935 26.51 29.68 -26.26
CA THR A 935 27.78 30.15 -26.82
C THR A 935 28.88 29.08 -26.78
N GLU A 936 28.88 28.18 -25.79
CA GLU A 936 29.78 27.03 -25.75
C GLU A 936 29.43 26.04 -26.88
N LEU A 937 28.15 25.67 -26.99
CA LEU A 937 27.68 24.72 -28.01
C LEU A 937 27.93 25.23 -29.44
N GLU A 938 27.71 26.53 -29.69
CA GLU A 938 28.07 27.16 -30.97
C GLU A 938 29.56 27.03 -31.27
N SER A 939 30.42 27.30 -30.28
CA SER A 939 31.87 27.18 -30.44
C SER A 939 32.31 25.73 -30.66
N PHE A 940 31.71 24.76 -29.96
CA PHE A 940 32.09 23.35 -30.03
C PHE A 940 31.68 22.72 -31.36
N PHE A 941 30.50 23.07 -31.87
CA PHE A 941 29.90 22.46 -33.07
C PHE A 941 29.94 23.33 -34.33
N SER A 942 30.65 24.46 -34.33
CA SER A 942 30.75 25.39 -35.48
C SER A 942 31.17 24.74 -36.81
N GLY A 943 31.88 23.61 -36.78
CA GLY A 943 32.28 22.84 -37.96
C GLY A 943 31.22 21.88 -38.53
N VAL A 944 30.08 21.69 -37.86
CA VAL A 944 29.05 20.70 -38.24
C VAL A 944 27.83 21.42 -38.82
N SER A 945 27.68 21.37 -40.14
CA SER A 945 26.53 21.94 -40.85
C SER A 945 25.25 21.13 -40.59
N ARG A 946 24.10 21.81 -40.58
CA ARG A 946 22.76 21.23 -40.33
C ARG A 946 22.62 20.46 -39.00
N LEU A 947 23.38 20.84 -37.97
CA LEU A 947 23.18 20.32 -36.62
C LEU A 947 22.21 21.20 -35.83
N GLY A 948 21.16 20.58 -35.27
CA GLY A 948 20.27 21.21 -34.30
C GLY A 948 20.92 21.24 -32.91
N LEU A 949 20.70 22.31 -32.16
CA LEU A 949 21.26 22.47 -30.81
C LEU A 949 20.15 22.88 -29.83
N ALA A 950 20.16 22.28 -28.64
CA ALA A 950 19.37 22.72 -27.50
C ALA A 950 20.31 22.97 -26.32
N ALA A 951 20.33 24.22 -25.85
CA ALA A 951 21.20 24.71 -24.78
C ALA A 951 20.39 24.95 -23.51
N GLU A 952 21.06 24.94 -22.36
CA GLU A 952 20.47 25.16 -21.04
C GLU A 952 19.21 24.30 -20.82
N HIS A 953 19.36 22.98 -21.04
CA HIS A 953 18.31 21.97 -20.94
C HIS A 953 17.09 22.19 -21.85
N GLY A 954 17.18 23.06 -22.86
CA GLY A 954 16.11 23.31 -23.82
C GLY A 954 15.53 24.72 -23.80
N PHE A 955 15.95 25.57 -22.87
CA PHE A 955 15.46 26.96 -22.81
C PHE A 955 15.78 27.74 -24.09
N TYR A 956 16.97 27.50 -24.67
CA TYR A 956 17.33 27.97 -26.00
C TYR A 956 17.40 26.79 -26.96
N TRP A 957 16.80 26.93 -28.14
CA TRP A 957 16.85 25.92 -29.19
C TRP A 957 17.14 26.53 -30.56
N ARG A 958 17.85 25.77 -31.40
CA ARG A 958 18.21 26.13 -32.78
C ARG A 958 17.91 24.93 -33.69
N PRO A 959 16.95 25.04 -34.62
CA PRO A 959 16.66 23.99 -35.60
C PRO A 959 17.86 23.64 -36.50
N PRO A 960 18.00 22.40 -36.98
CA PRO A 960 18.93 21.99 -38.01
C PRO A 960 18.91 22.92 -39.24
N GLY A 961 20.05 23.55 -39.53
CA GLY A 961 20.20 24.45 -40.68
C GLY A 961 19.70 25.89 -40.45
N SER A 962 19.14 26.20 -39.27
CA SER A 962 18.90 27.59 -38.84
C SER A 962 20.17 28.19 -38.23
N GLU A 963 20.45 29.45 -38.54
CA GLU A 963 21.41 30.28 -37.79
C GLU A 963 20.74 31.00 -36.61
N ALA A 964 19.40 31.09 -36.59
CA ALA A 964 18.64 31.79 -35.56
C ALA A 964 18.26 30.86 -34.40
N TRP A 965 18.65 31.25 -33.19
CA TRP A 965 18.13 30.69 -31.94
C TRP A 965 16.73 31.20 -31.64
N SER A 966 15.92 30.34 -31.04
CA SER A 966 14.62 30.63 -30.47
C SER A 966 14.61 30.29 -28.98
N THR A 967 13.72 30.90 -28.21
CA THR A 967 13.63 30.73 -26.75
C THR A 967 12.31 30.06 -26.41
N GLN A 968 12.30 29.16 -25.43
CA GLN A 968 11.09 28.43 -24.99
C GLN A 968 10.02 29.39 -24.45
N ASP A 969 10.43 30.40 -23.71
CA ASP A 969 9.57 31.48 -23.19
C ASP A 969 10.21 32.85 -23.51
N PRO A 970 9.69 33.60 -24.50
CA PRO A 970 10.14 34.94 -24.83
C PRO A 970 9.77 36.03 -23.80
N GLU A 971 8.83 35.76 -22.89
CA GLU A 971 8.40 36.69 -21.83
C GLU A 971 9.01 36.36 -20.46
N ALA A 972 9.86 35.32 -20.39
CA ALA A 972 10.54 34.87 -19.19
C ALA A 972 11.24 36.02 -18.45
N ARG A 973 10.88 36.19 -17.18
CA ARG A 973 11.49 37.18 -16.30
C ARG A 973 12.59 36.56 -15.46
N PHE A 974 13.69 37.30 -15.33
CA PHE A 974 14.87 36.87 -14.57
C PHE A 974 15.04 37.64 -13.25
N ASP A 975 14.01 38.37 -12.82
CA ASP A 975 13.98 39.19 -11.61
C ASP A 975 14.28 38.36 -10.34
N TRP A 976 13.93 37.07 -10.34
CA TRP A 976 14.27 36.10 -9.28
C TRP A 976 15.78 35.97 -9.03
N ARG A 977 16.64 36.30 -10.01
CA ARG A 977 18.11 36.27 -9.84
C ARG A 977 18.60 37.25 -8.78
N ASP A 978 17.90 38.37 -8.60
CA ASP A 978 18.23 39.37 -7.57
C ASP A 978 17.95 38.82 -6.14
N ILE A 979 17.08 37.81 -6.03
CA ILE A 979 16.81 37.08 -4.78
C ILE A 979 17.82 35.94 -4.58
N VAL A 980 18.11 35.18 -5.64
CA VAL A 980 18.93 33.97 -5.58
C VAL A 980 20.42 34.24 -5.49
N LEU A 981 20.95 35.23 -6.23
CA LEU A 981 22.38 35.49 -6.29
C LEU A 981 22.99 35.87 -4.92
N PRO A 982 22.34 36.69 -4.06
CA PRO A 982 22.81 36.94 -2.70
C PRO A 982 22.86 35.66 -1.85
N ILE A 983 21.89 34.75 -1.99
CA ILE A 983 21.87 33.48 -1.26
C ILE A 983 23.04 32.62 -1.72
N LEU A 984 23.21 32.41 -3.03
CA LEU A 984 24.33 31.63 -3.58
C LEU A 984 25.70 32.20 -3.15
N GLN A 985 25.84 33.53 -3.02
CA GLN A 985 27.08 34.14 -2.53
C GLN A 985 27.40 33.74 -1.08
N VAL A 986 26.42 33.63 -0.19
CA VAL A 986 26.63 33.17 1.20
C VAL A 986 27.14 31.72 1.24
N TYR A 987 26.58 30.82 0.42
CA TYR A 987 27.04 29.43 0.36
C TYR A 987 28.41 29.30 -0.32
N LYS A 988 28.69 30.15 -1.32
CA LYS A 988 30.02 30.28 -1.93
C LYS A 988 31.08 30.75 -0.92
N GLU A 989 30.79 31.77 -0.13
CA GLU A 989 31.73 32.30 0.86
C GLU A 989 31.94 31.36 2.07
N SER A 990 30.93 30.55 2.40
CA SER A 990 30.99 29.60 3.53
C SER A 990 31.48 28.19 3.15
N THR A 991 31.70 27.92 1.86
CA THR A 991 32.14 26.60 1.35
C THR A 991 33.38 26.74 0.46
N ASP A 992 34.55 26.49 1.04
CA ASP A 992 35.81 26.49 0.29
C ASP A 992 35.80 25.45 -0.85
N GLY A 993 36.40 25.78 -1.99
CA GLY A 993 36.31 24.97 -3.22
C GLY A 993 34.98 25.10 -3.99
N SER A 994 34.04 25.94 -3.57
CA SER A 994 32.79 26.19 -4.32
C SER A 994 32.82 27.46 -5.18
N TYR A 995 32.01 27.50 -6.23
CA TYR A 995 31.84 28.69 -7.08
C TYR A 995 30.43 28.78 -7.70
N ILE A 996 30.13 29.94 -8.30
CA ILE A 996 28.85 30.20 -8.97
C ILE A 996 29.13 30.41 -10.46
N GLU A 997 28.40 29.70 -11.30
CA GLU A 997 28.29 29.89 -12.74
C GLU A 997 26.95 30.60 -13.03
N ALA A 998 27.00 31.69 -13.79
CA ALA A 998 25.80 32.38 -14.24
C ALA A 998 25.59 32.12 -15.74
N LYS A 999 24.57 31.32 -16.07
CA LYS A 999 24.12 31.07 -17.45
C LYS A 999 23.10 32.15 -17.87
N GLU A 1000 22.64 32.14 -19.11
CA GLU A 1000 21.69 33.16 -19.57
C GLU A 1000 20.29 32.93 -18.98
N SER A 1001 19.86 31.68 -18.79
CA SER A 1001 18.58 31.31 -18.17
C SER A 1001 18.72 30.77 -16.73
N ALA A 1002 19.78 30.02 -16.40
CA ALA A 1002 19.99 29.45 -15.05
C ALA A 1002 21.14 30.09 -14.23
N LEU A 1003 21.15 29.83 -12.92
CA LEU A 1003 22.29 30.05 -12.01
C LEU A 1003 22.70 28.71 -11.39
N VAL A 1004 23.99 28.36 -11.41
CA VAL A 1004 24.50 27.09 -10.87
C VAL A 1004 25.54 27.35 -9.79
N TRP A 1005 25.40 26.70 -8.64
CA TRP A 1005 26.43 26.63 -7.62
C TRP A 1005 27.13 25.27 -7.68
N HIS A 1006 28.44 25.31 -7.89
CA HIS A 1006 29.32 24.15 -8.03
C HIS A 1006 30.11 23.93 -6.74
N TYR A 1007 30.20 22.67 -6.28
CA TYR A 1007 30.95 22.29 -5.09
C TYR A 1007 31.87 21.07 -5.29
N HIS A 1008 32.25 20.77 -6.53
CA HIS A 1008 33.04 19.58 -6.84
C HIS A 1008 34.48 19.60 -6.29
N ASP A 1009 35.07 20.79 -6.13
CA ASP A 1009 36.39 20.98 -5.50
C ASP A 1009 36.31 21.18 -3.98
N ALA A 1010 35.10 21.16 -3.38
CA ALA A 1010 34.91 21.26 -1.94
C ALA A 1010 35.15 19.91 -1.23
N ASP A 1011 35.28 19.94 0.10
CA ASP A 1011 35.27 18.70 0.88
C ASP A 1011 33.97 17.89 0.61
N PRO A 1012 34.04 16.57 0.31
CA PRO A 1012 32.87 15.82 -0.15
C PRO A 1012 31.72 15.75 0.85
N ASP A 1013 32.01 15.66 2.14
CA ASP A 1013 30.99 15.54 3.19
C ASP A 1013 30.39 16.92 3.51
N PHE A 1014 31.25 17.94 3.64
CA PHE A 1014 30.83 19.32 3.94
C PHE A 1014 30.12 20.00 2.76
N GLY A 1015 30.64 19.85 1.53
CA GLY A 1015 30.02 20.37 0.31
C GLY A 1015 28.65 19.74 0.04
N SER A 1016 28.53 18.42 0.27
CA SER A 1016 27.24 17.70 0.19
C SER A 1016 26.24 18.15 1.27
N TRP A 1017 26.73 18.51 2.47
CA TRP A 1017 25.86 19.10 3.50
C TRP A 1017 25.41 20.52 3.12
N GLN A 1018 26.34 21.38 2.69
CA GLN A 1018 26.05 22.75 2.24
C GLN A 1018 25.09 22.77 1.04
N ALA A 1019 25.23 21.84 0.10
CA ALA A 1019 24.32 21.70 -1.03
C ALA A 1019 22.86 21.43 -0.60
N LYS A 1020 22.65 20.64 0.46
CA LYS A 1020 21.32 20.34 1.00
C LYS A 1020 20.73 21.53 1.76
N GLU A 1021 21.53 22.19 2.61
CA GLU A 1021 21.10 23.41 3.30
C GLU A 1021 20.81 24.54 2.30
N LEU A 1022 21.54 24.60 1.18
CA LEU A 1022 21.28 25.53 0.08
C LEU A 1022 19.98 25.20 -0.67
N LEU A 1023 19.72 23.92 -0.95
CA LEU A 1023 18.50 23.43 -1.58
C LEU A 1023 17.27 23.80 -0.73
N ASP A 1024 17.24 23.37 0.54
CA ASP A 1024 16.14 23.64 1.48
C ASP A 1024 15.87 25.16 1.62
N HIS A 1025 16.93 25.99 1.64
CA HIS A 1025 16.82 27.45 1.74
C HIS A 1025 16.25 28.06 0.45
N LEU A 1026 16.74 27.68 -0.72
CA LEU A 1026 16.25 28.19 -2.00
C LEU A 1026 14.82 27.74 -2.28
N GLU A 1027 14.46 26.48 -2.04
CA GLU A 1027 13.09 25.98 -2.19
C GLU A 1027 12.11 26.73 -1.27
N GLY A 1028 12.50 26.99 -0.01
CA GLY A 1028 11.69 27.77 0.91
C GLY A 1028 11.44 29.21 0.42
N VAL A 1029 12.49 29.89 -0.05
CA VAL A 1029 12.43 31.29 -0.52
C VAL A 1029 11.70 31.43 -1.86
N LEU A 1030 11.89 30.48 -2.79
CA LEU A 1030 11.34 30.51 -4.14
C LEU A 1030 9.98 29.80 -4.27
N SER A 1031 9.40 29.30 -3.18
CA SER A 1031 8.16 28.51 -3.14
C SER A 1031 6.92 29.10 -3.84
N ASN A 1032 6.93 30.40 -4.18
CA ASN A 1032 5.84 31.08 -4.91
C ASN A 1032 6.28 31.66 -6.28
N GLU A 1033 7.53 31.46 -6.68
CA GLU A 1033 8.07 31.88 -7.97
C GLU A 1033 7.99 30.73 -8.99
N PRO A 1034 7.86 30.99 -10.31
CA PRO A 1034 7.80 29.95 -11.35
C PRO A 1034 9.20 29.36 -11.67
N ILE A 1035 9.94 28.98 -10.63
CA ILE A 1035 11.36 28.64 -10.64
C ILE A 1035 11.58 27.28 -9.98
N GLU A 1036 12.47 26.48 -10.54
CA GLU A 1036 12.83 25.14 -10.07
C GLU A 1036 14.27 25.17 -9.55
N VAL A 1037 14.50 24.57 -8.37
CA VAL A 1037 15.83 24.31 -7.81
C VAL A 1037 16.09 22.82 -7.97
N VAL A 1038 17.19 22.46 -8.62
CA VAL A 1038 17.53 21.08 -8.97
C VAL A 1038 18.89 20.71 -8.41
N PRO A 1039 18.99 19.69 -7.53
CA PRO A 1039 20.27 19.13 -7.13
C PRO A 1039 20.86 18.28 -8.26
N GLY A 1040 22.16 18.41 -8.49
CA GLY A 1040 22.91 17.62 -9.46
C GLY A 1040 24.19 17.03 -8.88
N GLN A 1041 24.98 16.35 -9.70
CA GLN A 1041 26.25 15.78 -9.25
C GLN A 1041 27.25 16.90 -8.94
N SER A 1042 27.48 17.16 -7.65
CA SER A 1042 28.34 18.24 -7.15
C SER A 1042 27.89 19.65 -7.58
N ILE A 1043 26.60 19.84 -7.86
CA ILE A 1043 25.98 21.13 -8.19
C ILE A 1043 24.60 21.32 -7.55
N VAL A 1044 24.17 22.58 -7.42
CA VAL A 1044 22.76 22.98 -7.24
C VAL A 1044 22.44 24.01 -8.32
N GLU A 1045 21.46 23.73 -9.18
CA GLU A 1045 21.05 24.61 -10.29
C GLU A 1045 19.67 25.22 -10.03
N VAL A 1046 19.54 26.53 -10.29
CA VAL A 1046 18.28 27.27 -10.23
C VAL A 1046 17.91 27.72 -11.64
N LYS A 1047 16.76 27.31 -12.14
CA LYS A 1047 16.32 27.53 -13.53
C LYS A 1047 14.80 27.78 -13.61
N PRO A 1048 14.27 28.32 -14.72
CA PRO A 1048 12.83 28.46 -14.92
C PRO A 1048 12.09 27.11 -14.88
N GLN A 1049 10.90 27.09 -14.27
CA GLN A 1049 10.07 25.89 -14.18
C GLN A 1049 9.61 25.44 -15.57
N GLY A 1050 9.61 24.13 -15.81
CA GLY A 1050 9.16 23.54 -17.08
C GLY A 1050 10.22 23.50 -18.19
N VAL A 1051 11.47 23.85 -17.89
CA VAL A 1051 12.62 23.64 -18.79
C VAL A 1051 13.25 22.27 -18.51
N SER A 1052 13.16 21.34 -19.46
CA SER A 1052 13.82 20.04 -19.38
C SER A 1052 14.17 19.47 -20.75
N LYS A 1053 15.18 18.57 -20.78
CA LYS A 1053 15.60 17.89 -22.00
C LYS A 1053 14.43 17.10 -22.64
N GLY A 1054 13.49 16.59 -21.82
CA GLY A 1054 12.25 15.96 -22.29
C GLY A 1054 11.34 16.88 -23.11
N ARG A 1055 11.20 18.17 -22.75
CA ARG A 1055 10.43 19.14 -23.54
C ARG A 1055 11.03 19.39 -24.92
N VAL A 1056 12.36 19.33 -25.05
CA VAL A 1056 13.03 19.39 -26.35
C VAL A 1056 12.62 18.21 -27.23
N VAL A 1057 12.62 16.99 -26.66
CA VAL A 1057 12.19 15.77 -27.36
C VAL A 1057 10.73 15.87 -27.81
N GLU A 1058 9.83 16.28 -26.91
CA GLU A 1058 8.41 16.48 -27.23
C GLU A 1058 8.23 17.45 -28.39
N ARG A 1059 8.94 18.59 -28.36
CA ARG A 1059 8.82 19.62 -29.38
C ARG A 1059 9.43 19.21 -30.73
N VAL A 1060 10.61 18.61 -30.74
CA VAL A 1060 11.27 18.15 -31.98
C VAL A 1060 10.39 17.14 -32.72
N LEU A 1061 9.71 16.24 -31.99
CA LEU A 1061 8.80 15.27 -32.57
C LEU A 1061 7.45 15.92 -32.98
N HIS A 1062 6.92 16.87 -32.20
CA HIS A 1062 5.73 17.63 -32.56
C HIS A 1062 5.92 18.45 -33.85
N ASP A 1063 6.99 19.23 -33.95
CA ASP A 1063 7.27 20.07 -35.12
C ASP A 1063 7.50 19.21 -36.39
N ALA A 1064 8.05 18.00 -36.25
CA ALA A 1064 8.17 17.02 -37.33
C ALA A 1064 6.81 16.45 -37.79
N LEU A 1065 5.85 16.27 -36.87
CA LEU A 1065 4.49 15.85 -37.21
C LEU A 1065 3.72 16.95 -37.94
N GLU A 1066 3.74 18.20 -37.43
CA GLU A 1066 3.02 19.33 -38.03
C GLU A 1066 3.53 19.69 -39.44
N SER A 1067 4.83 19.52 -39.68
CA SER A 1067 5.45 19.74 -41.00
C SER A 1067 5.22 18.60 -42.00
N GLY A 1068 4.59 17.49 -41.58
CA GLY A 1068 4.39 16.31 -42.42
C GLY A 1068 5.65 15.46 -42.62
N GLU A 1069 6.70 15.70 -41.83
CA GLU A 1069 7.96 14.96 -41.85
C GLU A 1069 8.09 13.98 -40.67
N ALA A 1070 6.97 13.35 -40.30
CA ALA A 1070 6.89 12.39 -39.20
C ALA A 1070 8.01 11.33 -39.29
N PRO A 1071 8.87 11.19 -38.26
CA PRO A 1071 9.97 10.25 -38.33
C PRO A 1071 9.48 8.80 -38.23
N ASP A 1072 10.14 7.91 -38.96
CA ASP A 1072 9.95 6.45 -38.90
C ASP A 1072 11.10 5.73 -38.15
N PHE A 1073 12.06 6.49 -37.61
CA PHE A 1073 13.14 6.03 -36.73
C PHE A 1073 13.55 7.15 -35.76
N VAL A 1074 13.72 6.81 -34.48
CA VAL A 1074 14.31 7.71 -33.49
C VAL A 1074 15.39 6.99 -32.67
N LEU A 1075 16.59 7.61 -32.57
CA LEU A 1075 17.67 7.19 -31.67
C LEU A 1075 17.90 8.28 -30.61
N CYS A 1076 17.70 7.93 -29.34
CA CYS A 1076 17.84 8.82 -28.19
C CYS A 1076 18.91 8.26 -27.24
N ILE A 1077 19.98 9.02 -26.95
CA ILE A 1077 21.09 8.58 -26.08
C ILE A 1077 21.40 9.63 -25.02
N GLY A 1078 21.51 9.19 -23.76
CA GLY A 1078 21.88 10.02 -22.61
C GLY A 1078 22.61 9.25 -21.51
N ASN A 1079 23.08 9.92 -20.45
CA ASN A 1079 23.90 9.34 -19.39
C ASN A 1079 23.63 9.83 -17.97
N ASP A 1080 22.77 10.82 -17.72
CA ASP A 1080 22.55 11.33 -16.36
C ASP A 1080 21.06 11.43 -15.98
N ARG A 1081 20.81 11.95 -14.77
CA ARG A 1081 19.46 12.07 -14.20
C ARG A 1081 18.55 12.99 -15.02
N SER A 1082 19.10 13.96 -15.74
CA SER A 1082 18.35 14.89 -16.59
C SER A 1082 17.97 14.29 -17.95
N ASP A 1083 18.65 13.23 -18.39
CA ASP A 1083 18.30 12.49 -19.61
C ASP A 1083 17.11 11.54 -19.41
N GLU A 1084 16.79 11.19 -18.16
CA GLU A 1084 15.59 10.42 -17.83
C GLU A 1084 14.30 11.12 -18.30
N ASP A 1085 14.31 12.45 -18.43
CA ASP A 1085 13.19 13.21 -19.00
C ASP A 1085 13.08 13.00 -20.52
N MET A 1086 14.20 12.84 -21.24
CA MET A 1086 14.21 12.48 -22.66
C MET A 1086 13.58 11.10 -22.86
N PHE A 1087 13.99 10.11 -22.05
CA PHE A 1087 13.43 8.76 -22.12
C PHE A 1087 11.94 8.72 -21.74
N SER A 1088 11.53 9.54 -20.76
CA SER A 1088 10.11 9.68 -20.37
C SER A 1088 9.24 10.25 -21.48
N ALA A 1089 9.73 11.28 -22.18
CA ALA A 1089 9.03 11.88 -23.31
C ALA A 1089 8.82 10.85 -24.44
N MET A 1090 9.84 10.05 -24.74
CA MET A 1090 9.73 8.95 -25.72
C MET A 1090 8.70 7.88 -25.31
N GLU A 1091 8.64 7.50 -24.03
CA GLU A 1091 7.68 6.51 -23.53
C GLU A 1091 6.24 7.01 -23.59
N ASN A 1092 5.98 8.26 -23.19
CA ASN A 1092 4.66 8.89 -23.26
C ASN A 1092 4.16 9.06 -24.69
N MET A 1093 5.06 9.24 -25.67
CA MET A 1093 4.70 9.43 -27.08
C MET A 1093 4.22 8.15 -27.80
N ASN A 1094 4.51 6.96 -27.27
CA ASN A 1094 4.00 5.69 -27.81
C ASN A 1094 2.46 5.55 -27.71
N PHE A 1095 1.78 6.44 -26.96
CA PHE A 1095 0.32 6.49 -26.87
C PHE A 1095 -0.34 7.32 -27.98
N SER A 1096 0.43 8.03 -28.83
CA SER A 1096 -0.10 8.81 -29.95
C SER A 1096 -0.03 8.01 -31.25
N PRO A 1097 -1.15 7.74 -31.95
CA PRO A 1097 -1.22 6.82 -33.10
C PRO A 1097 -0.57 7.35 -34.41
N HIS A 1098 0.32 8.34 -34.31
CA HIS A 1098 0.88 9.09 -35.44
C HIS A 1098 2.41 9.27 -35.39
N ILE A 1099 3.13 8.66 -34.43
CA ILE A 1099 4.60 8.77 -34.26
C ILE A 1099 5.26 7.36 -34.34
N PRO A 1100 6.60 7.20 -34.32
CA PRO A 1100 7.33 6.27 -35.20
C PRO A 1100 7.09 4.79 -34.90
N THR A 1101 7.21 3.95 -35.92
CA THR A 1101 7.14 2.49 -35.79
C THR A 1101 8.30 1.88 -34.97
N GLU A 1102 9.44 2.56 -34.86
CA GLU A 1102 10.68 2.02 -34.25
C GLU A 1102 11.46 3.10 -33.46
N VAL A 1103 11.65 2.86 -32.15
CA VAL A 1103 12.31 3.79 -31.20
C VAL A 1103 13.44 3.10 -30.43
N PHE A 1104 14.62 3.72 -30.40
CA PHE A 1104 15.80 3.27 -29.66
C PHE A 1104 16.21 4.31 -28.60
N ALA A 1105 15.68 4.20 -27.38
CA ALA A 1105 16.15 4.99 -26.23
C ALA A 1105 17.22 4.22 -25.43
N CYS A 1106 18.36 4.86 -25.14
CA CYS A 1106 19.57 4.20 -24.65
C CYS A 1106 20.31 5.01 -23.57
N THR A 1107 20.66 4.40 -22.44
CA THR A 1107 21.56 4.98 -21.43
C THR A 1107 23.02 4.60 -21.69
N VAL A 1108 23.96 5.49 -21.39
CA VAL A 1108 25.40 5.18 -21.32
C VAL A 1108 25.74 4.60 -19.94
N GLY A 1109 26.40 3.45 -19.90
CA GLY A 1109 26.70 2.69 -18.70
C GLY A 1109 25.55 1.78 -18.24
N GLN A 1110 25.91 0.68 -17.58
CA GLN A 1110 24.95 -0.27 -16.99
C GLN A 1110 24.45 0.26 -15.63
N LYS A 1111 23.37 1.05 -15.67
CA LYS A 1111 22.72 1.65 -14.49
C LYS A 1111 21.20 1.68 -14.63
N PRO A 1112 20.44 1.80 -13.53
CA PRO A 1112 19.00 2.02 -13.59
C PRO A 1112 18.67 3.25 -14.44
N SER A 1113 17.72 3.08 -15.37
CA SER A 1113 17.26 4.10 -16.31
C SER A 1113 15.90 3.69 -16.86
N LYS A 1114 15.10 4.67 -17.29
CA LYS A 1114 13.89 4.47 -18.12
C LYS A 1114 14.22 4.02 -19.55
N ALA A 1115 15.47 4.20 -20.00
CA ALA A 1115 15.90 3.70 -21.31
C ALA A 1115 15.84 2.16 -21.35
N PRO A 1116 15.16 1.54 -22.36
CA PRO A 1116 15.15 0.08 -22.52
C PRO A 1116 16.51 -0.49 -22.97
N TYR A 1117 17.40 0.34 -23.50
CA TYR A 1117 18.73 -0.09 -23.95
C TYR A 1117 19.88 0.56 -23.17
N TYR A 1118 21.04 -0.09 -23.20
CA TYR A 1118 22.31 0.52 -22.78
C TYR A 1118 23.46 0.30 -23.77
N VAL A 1119 24.43 1.21 -23.73
CA VAL A 1119 25.81 1.04 -24.23
C VAL A 1119 26.78 1.16 -23.07
N ASN A 1120 27.98 0.60 -23.15
CA ASN A 1120 28.85 0.49 -21.98
C ASN A 1120 29.51 1.83 -21.59
N ASP A 1121 29.88 2.64 -22.58
CA ASP A 1121 30.65 3.88 -22.41
C ASP A 1121 30.49 4.82 -23.63
N PRO A 1122 30.97 6.07 -23.55
CA PRO A 1122 30.93 7.03 -24.67
C PRO A 1122 31.70 6.58 -25.93
N ALA A 1123 32.71 5.72 -25.80
CA ALA A 1123 33.42 5.20 -26.98
C ALA A 1123 32.53 4.21 -27.75
N GLU A 1124 31.67 3.44 -27.06
CA GLU A 1124 30.65 2.60 -27.69
C GLU A 1124 29.51 3.43 -28.32
N VAL A 1125 29.15 4.60 -27.76
CA VAL A 1125 28.28 5.58 -28.43
C VAL A 1125 28.90 5.99 -29.77
N GLN A 1126 30.14 6.48 -29.74
CA GLN A 1126 30.86 6.92 -30.94
C GLN A 1126 31.01 5.80 -31.98
N ALA A 1127 31.36 4.58 -31.55
CA ALA A 1127 31.49 3.43 -32.43
C ALA A 1127 30.16 2.99 -33.05
N THR A 1128 29.04 3.14 -32.32
CA THR A 1128 27.69 2.87 -32.83
C THR A 1128 27.31 3.90 -33.89
N LEU A 1129 27.48 5.19 -33.60
CA LEU A 1129 27.20 6.27 -34.57
C LEU A 1129 28.10 6.19 -35.81
N SER A 1130 29.37 5.79 -35.66
CA SER A 1130 30.29 5.59 -36.81
C SER A 1130 29.77 4.52 -37.77
N LYS A 1131 29.30 3.38 -37.25
CA LYS A 1131 28.74 2.30 -38.08
C LYS A 1131 27.49 2.72 -38.87
N ILE A 1132 26.70 3.65 -38.34
CA ILE A 1132 25.53 4.22 -39.03
C ILE A 1132 26.00 5.00 -40.27
N VAL A 1133 27.04 5.83 -40.13
CA VAL A 1133 27.67 6.56 -41.24
C VAL A 1133 28.34 5.62 -42.25
N ASP A 1134 29.00 4.55 -41.79
CA ASP A 1134 29.63 3.57 -42.68
C ASP A 1134 28.61 2.80 -43.54
N VAL A 1135 27.46 2.43 -42.95
CA VAL A 1135 26.34 1.79 -43.68
C VAL A 1135 25.76 2.72 -44.74
N GLU A 1136 25.67 4.01 -44.43
CA GLU A 1136 25.22 5.03 -45.39
C GLU A 1136 26.21 5.20 -46.56
N ALA A 1137 27.52 5.25 -46.28
CA ALA A 1137 28.55 5.33 -47.30
C ALA A 1137 28.64 4.07 -48.19
N ALA A 1138 28.09 2.93 -47.74
CA ALA A 1138 28.04 1.67 -48.47
C ALA A 1138 26.75 1.48 -49.31
N ALA A 1139 25.75 2.36 -49.20
CA ALA A 1139 24.53 2.28 -49.99
C ALA A 1139 24.79 2.70 -51.46
N PRO A 1140 24.37 1.90 -52.46
CA PRO A 1140 24.58 2.25 -53.87
C PRO A 1140 23.74 3.47 -54.27
N ALA A 1141 24.32 4.36 -55.10
CA ALA A 1141 23.76 5.67 -55.45
C ALA A 1141 22.50 5.65 -56.36
N ASP A 1142 21.93 4.47 -56.64
CA ASP A 1142 20.85 4.27 -57.63
C ASP A 1142 19.44 4.37 -57.01
N ALA A 1143 19.18 5.44 -56.24
CA ALA A 1143 17.84 5.77 -55.70
C ALA A 1143 17.36 7.20 -56.06
N ALA A 1144 18.08 7.91 -56.92
CA ALA A 1144 17.82 9.31 -57.26
C ALA A 1144 16.92 9.53 -58.52
N SER A 1145 16.13 8.53 -58.93
CA SER A 1145 15.38 8.58 -60.21
C SER A 1145 13.97 7.98 -60.18
N ALA A 1146 13.32 7.93 -59.00
CA ALA A 1146 11.92 7.47 -58.88
C ALA A 1146 11.11 8.24 -57.82
N HIS A 1147 10.90 9.53 -58.03
CA HIS A 1147 9.77 10.31 -57.51
C HIS A 1147 9.29 11.31 -58.57
#